data_AF-A0A3B0KJQ5-F1
#
_entry.id   AF-A0A3B0KJQ5-F1
#
_cell.length_a   1.000
_cell.length_b   1.000
_cell.length_c   1.000
_cell.angle_alpha   90.00
_cell.angle_beta   90.00
_cell.angle_gamma   90.00
#
_symmetry.space_group_name_H-M   'P 1'
#
loop_
_entity.id
_entity.type
_entity.pdbx_description
1 polymer ?
#
loop_
_entity_poly.entity_id
_entity_poly.type
_entity_poly.pdbx_seq_one_letter_code
_entity_poly.pdbx_strand_id
1 'polypeptide(L)'
;MASKLRIAIIGQSNFAADVLELLLERSSIQIVGVFTIPDKGSREDVLATTATAHKIPVFKFSSWRRKGVVLPEVLAQYKSVGATLNVLPYCSQFIPMEVIDGAPLGSICYHPSILPRHRGASAISWTLIEGDEVAGFSIFWADDGLDTGPLLLTRQTNLEPTDTLDSIYKRFLYPEGVKAMGVAVDMVANGTAPKIVQTEIGATYDPAMFKAENQLINLQQSAERIWNFVRGLDSVPGAIATVILQDGIEEQIRLFGAHLYSAGPVSHGQALRLKGLTKPAWVHSAGLLIEGTDGAFVNVRRIKRGSKVINASEWFKQAEQQPITDFSEDELSKKTLLSGIWQAILKEPIEDSTDFFAAGAGSMDVVRLVEEVKEAFDVPLENDNVFMAPVFEEFFGQLVKILRQGSGGSGGQKLIYDGFTLKANKREIQVPTQLFINGEFVDAEGKRTLEIVNPTDEKVLCKVACASPQDVDKAVQAAHTAFYGSWKQVSARQRGQLMLKLADLMEQHKEELATIESVDSGAVYTLALKTHVGMSIDAWRYFAGWCDKIQGNTIPVNPARPNNVLTFTRKEPIGVCGLVTPWNYPLMMLSWKMAACIAAGNTCLIKPAQTCPLTALKFAELTVKAGFPPGVINVLPGKGSDAGQAVADHQLVRKLGFTGSTPIGKHIMKSCADSNLKKCSLELGGKSPLIIFADCDLDKAVKHVRKQQKKSTIEPPT
;
A
#
# COMPACT_ATOMS: atom_id res chain seq x y z
N MET A 1 30.84 -11.73 42.49
CA MET A 1 29.66 -11.41 41.66
C MET A 1 29.89 -10.04 41.05
N ALA A 2 29.83 -9.89 39.74
CA ALA A 2 29.88 -8.56 39.13
C ALA A 2 28.71 -7.72 39.71
N SER A 3 28.97 -6.49 40.15
CA SER A 3 27.93 -5.60 40.66
C SER A 3 26.90 -5.38 39.56
N LYS A 4 25.61 -5.62 39.84
CA LYS A 4 24.53 -5.38 38.88
C LYS A 4 24.52 -3.90 38.46
N LEU A 5 24.40 -3.66 37.15
CA LEU A 5 24.27 -2.33 36.58
C LEU A 5 22.90 -1.77 36.99
N ARG A 6 22.88 -0.66 37.74
CA ARG A 6 21.66 0.01 38.20
C ARG A 6 21.28 1.10 37.20
N ILE A 7 20.12 0.99 36.56
CA ILE A 7 19.70 1.88 35.47
C ILE A 7 18.48 2.71 35.88
N ALA A 8 18.54 4.03 35.64
CA ALA A 8 17.36 4.87 35.58
C ALA A 8 16.94 5.06 34.11
N ILE A 9 15.68 4.77 33.79
CA ILE A 9 15.12 5.03 32.47
C ILE A 9 14.39 6.37 32.50
N ILE A 10 14.78 7.28 31.60
CA ILE A 10 14.18 8.61 31.50
C ILE A 10 13.59 8.75 30.09
N GLY A 11 12.28 8.59 29.95
CA GLY A 11 11.62 8.63 28.65
C GLY A 11 10.11 8.43 28.71
N GLN A 12 9.50 8.15 27.57
CA GLN A 12 8.04 7.97 27.43
C GLN A 12 7.71 7.09 26.22
N SER A 13 6.42 6.80 26.02
CA SER A 13 5.90 6.06 24.87
C SER A 13 6.30 4.57 24.83
N ASN A 14 5.74 3.85 23.86
CA ASN A 14 5.99 2.42 23.64
C ASN A 14 7.48 2.13 23.39
N PHE A 15 8.20 3.04 22.73
CA PHE A 15 9.62 2.86 22.47
C PHE A 15 10.42 2.70 23.77
N ALA A 16 10.15 3.55 24.78
CA ALA A 16 10.83 3.44 26.06
C ALA A 16 10.36 2.20 26.85
N ALA A 17 9.08 1.82 26.74
CA ALA A 17 8.54 0.63 27.37
C ALA A 17 9.18 -0.66 26.81
N ASP A 18 9.37 -0.75 25.49
CA ASP A 18 10.03 -1.90 24.86
C ASP A 18 11.52 -1.96 25.20
N VAL A 19 12.19 -0.79 25.34
CA VAL A 19 13.56 -0.74 25.87
C VAL A 19 13.59 -1.23 27.33
N LEU A 20 12.63 -0.83 28.16
CA LEU A 20 12.51 -1.32 29.54
C LEU A 20 12.39 -2.85 29.57
N GLU A 21 11.44 -3.42 28.82
CA GLU A 21 11.24 -4.88 28.75
C GLU A 21 12.50 -5.60 28.27
N LEU A 22 13.13 -5.12 27.20
CA LEU A 22 14.38 -5.68 26.67
C LEU A 22 15.51 -5.70 27.73
N LEU A 23 15.61 -4.65 28.54
CA LEU A 23 16.63 -4.57 29.60
C LEU A 23 16.30 -5.46 30.80
N LEU A 24 15.03 -5.72 31.09
CA LEU A 24 14.61 -6.64 32.16
C LEU A 24 14.98 -8.10 31.87
N GLU A 25 15.16 -8.48 30.60
CA GLU A 25 15.67 -9.80 30.21
C GLU A 25 17.14 -10.03 30.62
N ARG A 26 17.88 -8.99 31.02
CA ARG A 26 19.29 -9.08 31.38
C ARG A 26 19.47 -9.28 32.88
N SER A 27 19.95 -10.46 33.28
CA SER A 27 20.20 -10.80 34.69
C SER A 27 21.25 -9.91 35.39
N SER A 28 22.12 -9.27 34.63
CA SER A 28 23.17 -8.34 35.10
C SER A 28 22.67 -6.91 35.32
N ILE A 29 21.43 -6.60 34.94
CA ILE A 29 20.83 -5.26 34.99
C ILE A 29 19.77 -5.21 36.09
N GLN A 30 19.67 -4.06 36.74
CA GLN A 30 18.59 -3.71 37.66
C GLN A 30 18.04 -2.34 37.27
N ILE A 31 16.77 -2.27 36.90
CA ILE A 31 16.09 -0.98 36.72
C ILE A 31 15.69 -0.45 38.09
N VAL A 32 16.20 0.72 38.47
CA VAL A 32 16.02 1.29 39.81
C VAL A 32 14.97 2.41 39.86
N GLY A 33 14.60 2.97 38.71
CA GLY A 33 13.55 3.97 38.62
C GLY A 33 13.23 4.33 37.18
N VAL A 34 11.98 4.69 36.95
CA VAL A 34 11.45 5.13 35.67
C VAL A 34 10.91 6.55 35.83
N PHE A 35 11.39 7.46 34.99
CA PHE A 35 11.03 8.86 35.00
C PHE A 35 10.34 9.21 33.68
N THR A 36 9.06 9.60 33.76
CA THR A 36 8.23 9.83 32.57
C THR A 36 7.32 11.04 32.71
N ILE A 37 6.47 11.29 31.71
CA ILE A 37 5.54 12.41 31.67
C ILE A 37 4.32 12.18 32.58
N PRO A 38 3.60 13.25 32.97
CA PRO A 38 2.33 13.13 33.68
C PRO A 38 1.25 12.49 32.83
N ASP A 39 0.22 11.98 33.48
CA ASP A 39 -0.95 11.38 32.83
C ASP A 39 -1.68 12.40 31.96
N LYS A 40 -2.18 11.95 30.81
CA LYS A 40 -3.03 12.74 29.93
C LYS A 40 -4.48 12.35 30.18
N GLY A 41 -5.18 13.14 30.99
CA GLY A 41 -6.53 12.78 31.44
C GLY A 41 -6.49 11.54 32.34
N SER A 42 -7.27 10.51 31.99
CA SER A 42 -7.29 9.21 32.67
C SER A 42 -6.17 8.26 32.22
N ARG A 43 -5.43 8.62 31.17
CA ARG A 43 -4.47 7.72 30.51
C ARG A 43 -3.04 7.95 30.99
N GLU A 44 -2.48 6.90 31.60
CA GLU A 44 -1.08 6.82 32.00
C GLU A 44 -0.16 6.49 30.80
N ASP A 45 1.08 6.98 30.83
CA ASP A 45 2.08 6.63 29.82
C ASP A 45 2.39 5.12 29.84
N VAL A 46 2.64 4.55 28.66
CA VAL A 46 2.87 3.10 28.52
C VAL A 46 4.14 2.65 29.26
N LEU A 47 5.16 3.50 29.35
CA LEU A 47 6.34 3.21 30.15
C LEU A 47 6.01 3.13 31.64
N ALA A 48 5.16 4.03 32.16
CA ALA A 48 4.75 4.03 33.57
C ALA A 48 3.93 2.80 33.95
N THR A 49 2.95 2.43 33.10
CA THR A 49 2.16 1.20 33.33
C THR A 49 3.03 -0.06 33.28
N THR A 50 3.94 -0.15 32.31
CA THR A 50 4.89 -1.27 32.17
C THR A 50 5.81 -1.38 33.39
N ALA A 51 6.39 -0.26 33.84
CA ALA A 51 7.24 -0.22 35.02
C ALA A 51 6.49 -0.63 36.30
N THR A 52 5.26 -0.17 36.46
CA THR A 52 4.40 -0.51 37.61
C THR A 52 4.08 -2.01 37.64
N ALA A 53 3.82 -2.64 36.48
CA ALA A 53 3.58 -4.08 36.38
C ALA A 53 4.79 -4.91 36.89
N HIS A 54 6.00 -4.40 36.68
CA HIS A 54 7.26 -4.98 37.17
C HIS A 54 7.68 -4.50 38.57
N LYS A 55 6.82 -3.74 39.27
CA LYS A 55 7.07 -3.17 40.61
C LYS A 55 8.30 -2.25 40.66
N ILE A 56 8.58 -1.55 39.57
CA ILE A 56 9.66 -0.56 39.46
C ILE A 56 9.11 0.81 39.90
N PRO A 57 9.83 1.60 40.71
CA PRO A 57 9.40 2.95 41.07
C PRO A 57 9.20 3.85 39.85
N VAL A 58 8.03 4.50 39.77
CA VAL A 58 7.66 5.42 38.70
C VAL A 58 7.55 6.84 39.26
N PHE A 59 8.18 7.79 38.57
CA PHE A 59 8.16 9.21 38.88
C PHE A 59 7.67 9.98 37.65
N LYS A 60 6.64 10.82 37.82
CA LYS A 60 6.02 11.56 36.71
C LYS A 60 6.25 13.05 36.87
N PHE A 61 6.88 13.69 35.89
CA PHE A 61 7.24 15.10 35.94
C PHE A 61 6.78 15.87 34.70
N SER A 62 6.10 16.98 34.91
CA SER A 62 5.75 17.91 33.82
C SER A 62 6.96 18.67 33.30
N SER A 63 7.95 18.93 34.16
CA SER A 63 9.22 19.55 33.82
C SER A 63 10.29 19.18 34.85
N TRP A 64 11.55 19.07 34.41
CA TRP A 64 12.72 18.92 35.29
C TRP A 64 13.28 20.26 35.80
N ARG A 65 12.90 21.37 35.15
CA ARG A 65 13.42 22.72 35.44
C ARG A 65 12.31 23.76 35.50
N ARG A 66 12.56 24.84 36.24
CA ARG A 66 11.74 26.06 36.19
C ARG A 66 12.66 27.27 36.08
N LYS A 67 12.46 28.10 35.04
CA LYS A 67 13.31 29.27 34.73
C LYS A 67 14.82 28.93 34.65
N GLY A 68 15.15 27.79 34.05
CA GLY A 68 16.54 27.35 33.85
C GLY A 68 17.19 26.63 35.04
N VAL A 69 16.56 26.61 36.22
CA VAL A 69 17.08 25.95 37.42
C VAL A 69 16.39 24.60 37.61
N VAL A 70 17.14 23.56 37.98
CA VAL A 70 16.60 22.24 38.31
C VAL A 70 15.67 22.31 39.53
N LEU A 71 14.56 21.58 39.48
CA LEU A 71 13.64 21.50 40.62
C LEU A 71 14.26 20.63 41.74
N PRO A 72 14.51 21.17 42.95
CA PRO A 72 15.18 20.44 44.02
C PRO A 72 14.47 19.14 44.42
N GLU A 73 13.13 19.14 44.42
CA GLU A 73 12.32 17.96 44.72
C GLU A 73 12.49 16.85 43.68
N VAL A 74 12.54 17.21 42.40
CA VAL A 74 12.74 16.28 41.28
C VAL A 74 14.14 15.67 41.33
N LEU A 75 15.15 16.51 41.61
CA LEU A 75 16.53 16.06 41.74
C LEU A 75 16.73 15.13 42.95
N ALA A 76 16.05 15.40 44.07
CA ALA A 76 16.08 14.53 45.24
C ALA A 76 15.45 13.16 44.95
N GLN A 77 14.31 13.13 44.26
CA GLN A 77 13.68 11.87 43.84
C GLN A 77 14.58 11.07 42.88
N TYR A 78 15.21 11.73 41.90
CA TYR A 78 16.20 11.08 41.04
C TYR A 78 17.38 10.50 41.86
N LYS A 79 18.01 11.30 42.73
CA LYS A 79 19.14 10.82 43.55
C LYS A 79 18.77 9.64 44.45
N SER A 80 17.52 9.56 44.91
CA SER A 80 17.05 8.50 45.80
C SER A 80 17.12 7.09 45.18
N VAL A 81 17.06 6.95 43.85
CA VAL A 81 17.07 5.64 43.19
C VAL A 81 18.48 5.05 43.05
N GLY A 82 19.52 5.88 43.20
CA GLY A 82 20.93 5.47 43.15
C GLY A 82 21.32 4.80 41.82
N ALA A 83 20.99 5.42 40.69
CA ALA A 83 21.36 4.93 39.37
C ALA A 83 22.87 4.99 39.13
N THR A 84 23.42 3.98 38.45
CA THR A 84 24.81 3.94 37.97
C THR A 84 24.95 4.36 36.51
N LEU A 85 23.88 4.22 35.71
CA LEU A 85 23.77 4.64 34.31
C LEU A 85 22.36 5.20 34.08
N ASN A 86 22.23 6.28 33.31
CA ASN A 86 20.94 6.70 32.78
C ASN A 86 20.77 6.26 31.33
N VAL A 87 19.57 5.80 31.00
CA VAL A 87 19.18 5.44 29.63
C VAL A 87 18.01 6.33 29.23
N LEU A 88 18.19 7.13 28.18
CA LEU A 88 17.22 8.08 27.65
C LEU A 88 16.71 7.58 26.29
N PRO A 89 15.80 6.58 26.25
CA PRO A 89 15.38 5.94 25.01
C PRO A 89 14.44 6.82 24.17
N TYR A 90 13.66 7.68 24.82
CA TYR A 90 12.82 8.67 24.14
C TYR A 90 12.54 9.81 25.10
N CYS A 91 13.42 10.82 25.09
CA CYS A 91 13.29 12.01 25.91
C CYS A 91 12.78 13.20 25.09
N SER A 92 11.68 13.83 25.49
CA SER A 92 11.16 15.05 24.83
C SER A 92 11.47 16.33 25.59
N GLN A 93 12.21 16.25 26.69
CA GLN A 93 12.51 17.38 27.56
C GLN A 93 14.02 17.52 27.72
N PHE A 94 14.48 18.73 27.93
CA PHE A 94 15.88 18.97 28.30
C PHE A 94 16.11 18.47 29.73
N ILE A 95 16.97 17.47 29.89
CA ILE A 95 17.32 16.90 31.19
C ILE A 95 18.46 17.72 31.83
N PRO A 96 18.36 18.09 33.11
CA PRO A 96 19.41 18.86 33.78
C PRO A 96 20.75 18.12 33.85
N MET A 97 21.86 18.86 33.77
CA MET A 97 23.20 18.28 33.92
C MET A 97 23.40 17.58 35.27
N GLU A 98 22.75 18.07 36.32
CA GLU A 98 22.77 17.43 37.64
C GLU A 98 22.16 16.01 37.65
N VAL A 99 21.35 15.69 36.64
CA VAL A 99 20.78 14.37 36.40
C VAL A 99 21.62 13.61 35.39
N ILE A 100 22.00 14.25 34.27
CA ILE A 100 22.86 13.66 33.23
C ILE A 100 24.19 13.14 33.81
N ASP A 101 24.84 13.94 34.64
CA ASP A 101 26.12 13.62 35.29
C ASP A 101 25.92 12.92 36.65
N GLY A 102 24.68 12.81 37.12
CA GLY A 102 24.35 12.25 38.43
C GLY A 102 24.59 10.74 38.53
N ALA A 103 24.73 10.06 37.38
CA ALA A 103 25.09 8.65 37.29
C ALA A 103 26.59 8.50 36.98
N PRO A 104 27.37 7.71 37.75
CA PRO A 104 28.83 7.61 37.58
C PRO A 104 29.29 7.07 36.22
N LEU A 105 28.49 6.25 35.54
CA LEU A 105 28.82 5.78 34.19
C LEU A 105 28.34 6.76 33.10
N GLY A 106 27.62 7.81 33.48
CA GLY A 106 27.05 8.82 32.58
C GLY A 106 25.63 8.51 32.14
N SER A 107 25.22 9.18 31.06
CA SER A 107 23.89 9.05 30.45
C SER A 107 24.03 8.77 28.96
N ILE A 108 23.30 7.77 28.46
CA ILE A 108 23.21 7.49 27.02
C ILE A 108 21.82 7.87 26.50
N CYS A 109 21.77 8.49 25.33
CA CYS A 109 20.56 9.03 24.74
C CYS A 109 20.35 8.49 23.32
N TYR A 110 19.11 8.16 23.00
CA TYR A 110 18.67 7.83 21.64
C TYR A 110 18.25 9.10 20.90
N HIS A 111 18.78 9.28 19.70
CA HIS A 111 18.43 10.39 18.82
C HIS A 111 18.06 9.87 17.43
N PRO A 112 16.85 10.16 16.90
CA PRO A 112 16.37 9.56 15.66
C PRO A 112 16.85 10.31 14.40
N SER A 113 18.15 10.63 14.35
CA SER A 113 18.87 11.06 13.14
C SER A 113 20.34 10.64 13.19
N ILE A 114 21.04 10.85 12.07
CA ILE A 114 22.47 10.60 11.95
C ILE A 114 23.22 11.85 12.42
N LEU A 115 23.45 11.95 13.74
CA LEU A 115 24.21 13.05 14.33
C LEU A 115 25.60 13.21 13.64
N PRO A 116 26.04 14.44 13.33
CA PRO A 116 25.58 15.72 13.88
C PRO A 116 24.40 16.38 13.13
N ARG A 117 23.79 15.71 12.14
CA ARG A 117 22.61 16.24 11.44
C ARG A 117 21.38 16.20 12.32
N HIS A 118 20.54 17.23 12.18
CA HIS A 118 19.23 17.33 12.81
C HIS A 118 19.28 17.19 14.34
N ARG A 119 20.20 17.90 15.00
CA ARG A 119 20.20 18.05 16.46
C ARG A 119 18.89 18.70 16.91
N GLY A 120 18.43 18.37 18.11
CA GLY A 120 17.20 18.86 18.69
C GLY A 120 15.97 18.03 18.36
N ALA A 121 14.80 18.56 18.69
CA ALA A 121 13.54 17.83 18.57
C ALA A 121 13.09 17.69 17.10
N SER A 122 12.20 16.71 16.83
CA SER A 122 11.59 16.49 15.50
C SER A 122 12.59 16.10 14.40
N ALA A 123 13.71 15.46 14.75
CA ALA A 123 14.79 15.13 13.83
C ALA A 123 14.35 14.25 12.63
N ILE A 124 13.37 13.36 12.83
CA ILE A 124 12.77 12.54 11.76
C ILE A 124 12.09 13.42 10.71
N SER A 125 11.33 14.44 11.15
CA SER A 125 10.69 15.40 10.26
C SER A 125 11.72 16.09 9.39
N TRP A 126 12.78 16.62 10.00
CA TRP A 126 13.80 17.37 9.28
C TRP A 126 14.62 16.54 8.31
N THR A 127 14.90 15.27 8.65
CA THR A 127 15.51 14.30 7.72
C THR A 127 14.69 14.20 6.44
N LEU A 128 13.35 14.13 6.55
CA LEU A 128 12.46 14.01 5.40
C LEU A 128 12.22 15.35 4.68
N ILE A 129 12.09 16.44 5.43
CA ILE A 129 11.88 17.81 4.91
C ILE A 129 13.07 18.26 4.08
N GLU A 130 14.29 17.99 4.55
CA GLU A 130 15.51 18.33 3.83
C GLU A 130 15.77 17.42 2.63
N GLY A 131 15.04 16.31 2.52
CA GLY A 131 15.16 15.39 1.40
C GLY A 131 16.41 14.53 1.49
N ASP A 132 16.85 14.18 2.70
CA ASP A 132 17.98 13.27 2.87
C ASP A 132 17.71 11.94 2.16
N GLU A 133 18.76 11.33 1.59
CA GLU A 133 18.67 10.02 0.93
C GLU A 133 18.71 8.86 1.94
N VAL A 134 19.19 9.13 3.15
CA VAL A 134 19.44 8.16 4.21
C VAL A 134 18.86 8.68 5.51
N ALA A 135 18.08 7.86 6.19
CA ALA A 135 17.63 8.10 7.55
C ALA A 135 18.36 7.17 8.52
N GLY A 136 18.39 7.54 9.80
CA GLY A 136 19.07 6.73 10.79
C GLY A 136 18.83 7.22 12.20
N PHE A 137 19.54 6.63 13.14
CA PHE A 137 19.55 7.06 14.52
C PHE A 137 20.94 6.90 15.11
N SER A 138 21.21 7.68 16.15
CA SER A 138 22.44 7.65 16.93
C SER A 138 22.12 7.38 18.39
N ILE A 139 22.97 6.59 19.04
CA ILE A 139 23.05 6.51 20.49
C ILE A 139 24.33 7.22 20.89
N PHE A 140 24.22 8.21 21.77
CA PHE A 140 25.34 9.05 22.16
C PHE A 140 25.39 9.26 23.66
N TRP A 141 26.55 9.64 24.16
CA TRP A 141 26.78 10.03 25.54
C TRP A 141 26.34 11.47 25.71
N ALA A 142 25.35 11.74 26.56
CA ALA A 142 24.90 13.10 26.81
C ALA A 142 26.01 13.93 27.47
N ASP A 143 26.14 15.18 27.04
CA ASP A 143 27.07 16.19 27.54
C ASP A 143 26.32 17.50 27.83
N ASP A 144 27.04 18.59 28.07
CA ASP A 144 26.49 19.91 28.37
C ASP A 144 25.97 20.66 27.13
N GLY A 145 26.19 20.13 25.93
CA GLY A 145 25.65 20.67 24.69
C GLY A 145 24.35 20.01 24.23
N LEU A 146 23.76 20.55 23.15
CA LEU A 146 22.50 20.08 22.59
C LEU A 146 22.77 18.99 21.56
N ASP A 147 22.67 17.73 21.99
CA ASP A 147 22.92 16.53 21.18
C ASP A 147 24.32 16.52 20.53
N THR A 148 25.32 17.09 21.20
CA THR A 148 26.72 17.21 20.74
C THR A 148 27.60 16.07 21.22
N GLY A 149 27.17 15.36 22.25
CA GLY A 149 28.05 14.43 22.94
C GLY A 149 28.50 13.23 22.10
N PRO A 150 29.58 12.54 22.52
CA PRO A 150 30.23 11.51 21.72
C PRO A 150 29.29 10.36 21.36
N LEU A 151 29.35 9.90 20.10
CA LEU A 151 28.59 8.76 19.61
C LEU A 151 29.10 7.46 20.24
N LEU A 152 28.16 6.62 20.66
CA LEU A 152 28.36 5.24 21.07
C LEU A 152 28.14 4.31 19.86
N LEU A 153 27.03 4.48 19.15
CA LEU A 153 26.78 3.79 17.88
C LEU A 153 25.81 4.58 17.00
N THR A 154 25.83 4.26 15.71
CA THR A 154 24.90 4.78 14.71
C THR A 154 24.42 3.65 13.81
N ARG A 155 23.17 3.74 13.35
CA ARG A 155 22.58 2.85 12.34
C ARG A 155 21.82 3.68 11.33
N GLN A 156 21.78 3.20 10.08
CA GLN A 156 21.18 3.93 8.97
C GLN A 156 20.48 2.99 7.98
N THR A 157 19.54 3.55 7.23
CA THR A 157 18.82 2.91 6.13
C THR A 157 18.57 3.92 5.02
N ASN A 158 18.45 3.45 3.80
CA ASN A 158 18.00 4.31 2.70
C ASN A 158 16.53 4.71 2.91
N LEU A 159 16.23 5.96 2.60
CA LEU A 159 14.87 6.47 2.52
C LEU A 159 14.22 6.02 1.21
N GLU A 160 13.00 5.51 1.33
CA GLU A 160 12.17 5.13 0.19
C GLU A 160 11.34 6.35 -0.27
N PRO A 161 11.00 6.48 -1.56
CA PRO A 161 10.12 7.56 -2.05
C PRO A 161 8.71 7.53 -1.45
N THR A 162 8.34 6.47 -0.74
CA THR A 162 7.08 6.35 -0.01
C THR A 162 7.22 6.63 1.48
N ASP A 163 8.45 6.82 1.99
CA ASP A 163 8.66 7.07 3.41
C ASP A 163 8.09 8.44 3.82
N THR A 164 7.12 8.37 4.72
CA THR A 164 6.64 9.44 5.62
C THR A 164 7.28 9.31 7.00
N LEU A 165 7.12 10.32 7.85
CA LEU A 165 7.57 10.31 9.25
C LEU A 165 7.11 9.05 9.99
N ASP A 166 5.82 8.69 9.87
CA ASP A 166 5.26 7.53 10.54
C ASP A 166 5.84 6.22 9.99
N SER A 167 5.97 6.10 8.66
CA SER A 167 6.45 4.87 8.03
C SER A 167 7.93 4.59 8.28
N ILE A 168 8.82 5.60 8.20
CA ILE A 168 10.25 5.39 8.50
C ILE A 168 10.47 5.06 9.98
N TYR A 169 9.66 5.68 10.85
CA TYR A 169 9.68 5.38 12.27
C TYR A 169 9.33 3.91 12.52
N LYS A 170 8.21 3.43 11.98
CA LYS A 170 7.75 2.04 12.17
C LYS A 170 8.64 1.01 11.46
N ARG A 171 9.13 1.32 10.26
CA ARG A 171 9.90 0.41 9.41
C ARG A 171 11.32 0.17 9.95
N PHE A 172 11.95 1.21 10.50
CA PHE A 172 13.37 1.15 10.87
C PHE A 172 13.68 1.74 12.23
N LEU A 173 13.36 3.02 12.47
CA LEU A 173 13.85 3.74 13.66
C LEU A 173 13.37 3.12 14.97
N TYR A 174 12.11 2.69 15.03
CA TYR A 174 11.53 2.02 16.19
C TYR A 174 12.16 0.64 16.43
N PRO A 175 12.00 -0.37 15.54
CA PRO A 175 12.43 -1.73 15.85
C PRO A 175 13.96 -1.85 15.98
N GLU A 176 14.72 -1.13 15.15
CA GLU A 176 16.19 -1.17 15.24
C GLU A 176 16.72 -0.29 16.36
N GLY A 177 16.04 0.83 16.68
CA GLY A 177 16.40 1.69 17.80
C GLY A 177 16.29 1.00 19.15
N VAL A 178 15.20 0.27 19.39
CA VAL A 178 15.01 -0.52 20.63
C VAL A 178 16.14 -1.54 20.80
N LYS A 179 16.41 -2.34 19.75
CA LYS A 179 17.50 -3.33 19.77
C LYS A 179 18.86 -2.68 20.03
N ALA A 180 19.14 -1.58 19.35
CA ALA A 180 20.39 -0.88 19.47
C ALA A 180 20.59 -0.28 20.87
N MET A 181 19.52 0.12 21.56
CA MET A 181 19.62 0.57 22.94
C MET A 181 20.05 -0.55 23.88
N GLY A 182 19.51 -1.76 23.71
CA GLY A 182 19.98 -2.94 24.43
C GLY A 182 21.47 -3.21 24.19
N VAL A 183 21.91 -3.17 22.92
CA VAL A 183 23.33 -3.33 22.56
C VAL A 183 24.20 -2.25 23.22
N ALA A 184 23.75 -0.99 23.21
CA ALA A 184 24.50 0.11 23.81
C ALA A 184 24.67 -0.09 25.33
N VAL A 185 23.60 -0.49 26.03
CA VAL A 185 23.67 -0.81 27.46
C VAL A 185 24.60 -2.00 27.72
N ASP A 186 24.53 -3.06 26.92
CA ASP A 186 25.42 -4.22 27.03
C ASP A 186 26.90 -3.79 26.84
N MET A 187 27.20 -2.87 25.91
CA MET A 187 28.54 -2.32 25.71
C MET A 187 29.01 -1.48 26.91
N VAL A 188 28.13 -0.71 27.54
CA VAL A 188 28.46 0.06 28.76
C VAL A 188 28.74 -0.89 29.92
N ALA A 189 27.89 -1.90 30.11
CA ALA A 189 28.05 -2.91 31.15
C ALA A 189 29.39 -3.67 31.05
N ASN A 190 29.85 -3.91 29.82
CA ASN A 190 31.12 -4.59 29.54
C ASN A 190 32.34 -3.66 29.49
N GLY A 191 32.16 -2.35 29.65
CA GLY A 191 33.24 -1.36 29.54
C GLY A 191 33.81 -1.21 28.12
N THR A 192 33.05 -1.60 27.09
CA THR A 192 33.46 -1.57 25.67
C THR A 192 32.76 -0.47 24.87
N ALA A 193 31.90 0.33 25.49
CA ALA A 193 31.18 1.42 24.82
C ALA A 193 32.12 2.53 24.36
N PRO A 194 32.22 2.82 23.05
CA PRO A 194 33.12 3.85 22.54
C PRO A 194 32.57 5.25 22.84
N LYS A 195 33.46 6.24 22.77
CA LYS A 195 33.15 7.67 22.83
C LYS A 195 33.71 8.35 21.59
N ILE A 196 32.97 8.28 20.48
CA ILE A 196 33.40 8.80 19.19
C ILE A 196 32.95 10.26 19.09
N VAL A 197 33.89 11.21 19.10
CA VAL A 197 33.57 12.63 18.96
C VAL A 197 32.83 12.87 17.64
N GLN A 198 31.71 13.60 17.70
CA GLN A 198 30.97 13.96 16.50
C GLN A 198 31.81 14.86 15.60
N THR A 199 31.64 14.73 14.28
CA THR A 199 32.22 15.70 13.34
C THR A 199 31.46 17.03 13.40
N GLU A 200 32.12 18.14 13.11
CA GLU A 200 31.46 19.45 12.90
C GLU A 200 30.89 19.58 11.48
N ILE A 201 31.34 18.74 10.54
CA ILE A 201 30.93 18.82 9.14
C ILE A 201 29.47 18.35 9.01
N GLY A 202 28.61 19.24 8.51
CA GLY A 202 27.18 18.94 8.30
C GLY A 202 26.34 18.97 9.57
N ALA A 203 26.85 19.56 10.65
CA ALA A 203 26.06 19.78 11.85
C ALA A 203 24.89 20.74 11.58
N THR A 204 23.67 20.33 11.94
CA THR A 204 22.48 21.19 11.85
C THR A 204 21.69 21.11 13.14
N TYR A 205 20.98 22.19 13.47
CA TYR A 205 20.03 22.28 14.57
C TYR A 205 18.75 22.89 14.03
N ASP A 206 17.65 22.16 14.16
CA ASP A 206 16.42 22.48 13.44
C ASP A 206 15.26 22.86 14.39
N PRO A 207 14.35 23.76 13.97
CA PRO A 207 13.22 24.18 14.80
C PRO A 207 12.29 23.02 15.18
N ALA A 208 11.87 22.95 16.44
CA ALA A 208 10.92 21.92 16.88
C ALA A 208 9.55 22.04 16.19
N MET A 209 8.99 20.93 15.72
CA MET A 209 7.69 20.89 15.01
C MET A 209 6.47 20.87 15.94
N PHE A 210 6.63 21.20 17.23
CA PHE A 210 5.52 21.26 18.18
C PHE A 210 4.64 22.52 18.03
N LYS A 211 5.19 23.59 17.45
CA LYS A 211 4.48 24.85 17.24
C LYS A 211 3.84 24.87 15.85
N ALA A 212 2.58 25.31 15.78
CA ALA A 212 1.84 25.40 14.53
C ALA A 212 2.53 26.31 13.48
N GLU A 213 3.22 27.36 13.92
CA GLU A 213 3.98 28.27 13.03
C GLU A 213 5.05 27.54 12.20
N ASN A 214 5.69 26.50 12.77
CA ASN A 214 6.72 25.70 12.09
C ASN A 214 6.12 24.63 11.17
N GLN A 215 4.81 24.36 11.29
CA GLN A 215 4.10 23.35 10.51
C GLN A 215 3.49 23.94 9.22
N LEU A 216 3.58 25.26 9.03
CA LEU A 216 3.04 25.94 7.85
C LEU A 216 3.88 25.64 6.61
N ILE A 217 3.25 25.07 5.59
CA ILE A 217 3.91 24.76 4.32
C ILE A 217 4.11 26.03 3.49
N ASN A 218 5.34 26.25 3.04
CA ASN A 218 5.61 27.20 1.97
C ASN A 218 5.23 26.53 0.63
N LEU A 219 4.28 27.09 -0.12
CA LEU A 219 3.90 26.56 -1.43
C LEU A 219 4.69 27.18 -2.60
N GLN A 220 5.51 28.20 -2.34
CA GLN A 220 6.39 28.84 -3.35
C GLN A 220 7.76 28.16 -3.40
N GLN A 221 7.76 26.86 -3.67
CA GLN A 221 8.97 26.05 -3.80
C GLN A 221 8.73 24.91 -4.80
N SER A 222 9.77 24.14 -5.12
CA SER A 222 9.67 23.02 -6.07
C SER A 222 8.68 21.97 -5.58
N ALA A 223 8.12 21.19 -6.52
CA ALA A 223 7.24 20.09 -6.18
C ALA A 223 7.89 19.12 -5.18
N GLU A 224 9.19 18.85 -5.35
CA GLU A 224 9.95 18.01 -4.43
C GLU A 224 10.00 18.56 -3.00
N ARG A 225 10.26 19.87 -2.81
CA ARG A 225 10.28 20.48 -1.46
C ARG A 225 8.89 20.51 -0.82
N ILE A 226 7.83 20.74 -1.61
CA ILE A 226 6.45 20.64 -1.13
C ILE A 226 6.16 19.22 -0.67
N TRP A 227 6.49 18.22 -1.49
CA TRP A 227 6.30 16.81 -1.16
C TRP A 227 7.09 16.38 0.08
N ASN A 228 8.38 16.75 0.17
CA ASN A 228 9.23 16.50 1.33
C ASN A 228 8.67 17.11 2.61
N PHE A 229 8.13 18.33 2.54
CA PHE A 229 7.52 18.98 3.68
C PHE A 229 6.26 18.25 4.17
N VAL A 230 5.38 17.84 3.25
CA VAL A 230 4.17 17.11 3.62
C VAL A 230 4.51 15.74 4.21
N ARG A 231 5.41 14.96 3.57
CA ARG A 231 5.76 13.61 4.06
C ARG A 231 6.52 13.64 5.39
N GLY A 232 7.31 14.70 5.65
CA GLY A 232 8.04 14.89 6.91
C GLY A 232 7.14 15.20 8.11
N LEU A 233 5.87 15.53 7.88
CA LEU A 233 4.87 15.75 8.93
C LEU A 233 3.73 14.72 8.89
N ASP A 234 3.81 13.70 8.04
CA ASP A 234 2.78 12.66 7.89
C ASP A 234 3.08 11.44 8.78
N SER A 235 2.25 11.10 9.77
CA SER A 235 0.83 11.48 9.94
C SER A 235 0.54 12.51 11.03
N VAL A 236 1.51 12.80 11.91
CA VAL A 236 1.36 13.79 13.00
C VAL A 236 2.65 14.62 13.04
N PRO A 237 2.57 15.97 13.03
CA PRO A 237 1.36 16.78 13.22
C PRO A 237 0.53 17.05 11.94
N GLY A 238 1.08 16.79 10.74
CA GLY A 238 0.48 17.15 9.45
C GLY A 238 0.84 18.57 9.00
N ALA A 239 1.23 18.71 7.73
CA ALA A 239 1.62 20.00 7.15
C ALA A 239 0.40 20.93 7.01
N ILE A 240 0.48 22.14 7.57
CA ILE A 240 -0.61 23.12 7.56
C ILE A 240 -0.57 23.92 6.26
N ALA A 241 -1.67 23.96 5.53
CA ALA A 241 -1.90 24.87 4.40
C ALA A 241 -3.13 25.73 4.67
N THR A 242 -3.19 26.91 4.04
CA THR A 242 -4.36 27.80 4.14
C THR A 242 -5.14 27.80 2.82
N VAL A 243 -6.40 27.41 2.88
CA VAL A 243 -7.36 27.52 1.78
C VAL A 243 -8.04 28.88 1.82
N ILE A 244 -8.26 29.49 0.67
CA ILE A 244 -9.06 30.71 0.51
C ILE A 244 -10.42 30.31 -0.08
N LEU A 245 -11.47 30.41 0.74
CA LEU A 245 -12.85 30.08 0.34
C LEU A 245 -13.46 31.17 -0.57
N GLN A 246 -14.63 30.89 -1.17
CA GLN A 246 -15.27 31.76 -2.17
C GLN A 246 -15.64 33.15 -1.64
N ASP A 247 -15.87 33.27 -0.33
CA ASP A 247 -16.16 34.49 0.42
C ASP A 247 -14.90 35.23 0.92
N GLY A 248 -13.71 34.72 0.59
CA GLY A 248 -12.42 35.27 1.03
C GLY A 248 -12.00 34.85 2.43
N ILE A 249 -12.76 33.96 3.08
CA ILE A 249 -12.39 33.42 4.41
C ILE A 249 -11.18 32.49 4.27
N GLU A 250 -10.19 32.68 5.14
CA GLU A 250 -9.03 31.81 5.25
C GLU A 250 -9.34 30.64 6.18
N GLU A 251 -9.14 29.42 5.69
CA GLU A 251 -9.31 28.19 6.47
C GLU A 251 -8.01 27.39 6.51
N GLN A 252 -7.57 27.00 7.72
CA GLN A 252 -6.42 26.14 7.90
C GLN A 252 -6.80 24.67 7.75
N ILE A 253 -6.06 23.96 6.91
CA ILE A 253 -6.18 22.53 6.69
C ILE A 253 -4.83 21.84 6.91
N ARG A 254 -4.83 20.53 7.14
CA ARG A 254 -3.60 19.72 7.17
C ARG A 254 -3.55 18.74 6.01
N LEU A 255 -2.38 18.62 5.38
CA LEU A 255 -2.15 17.80 4.19
C LEU A 255 -1.46 16.48 4.56
N PHE A 256 -1.88 15.38 3.94
CA PHE A 256 -1.31 14.04 4.13
C PHE A 256 -1.31 13.22 2.83
N GLY A 257 -0.45 12.20 2.76
CA GLY A 257 -0.38 11.26 1.64
C GLY A 257 0.13 11.91 0.35
N ALA A 258 1.08 12.83 0.47
CA ALA A 258 1.68 13.49 -0.69
C ALA A 258 2.62 12.55 -1.45
N HIS A 259 2.61 12.66 -2.77
CA HIS A 259 3.59 12.03 -3.67
C HIS A 259 3.84 12.90 -4.88
N LEU A 260 5.04 12.79 -5.46
CA LEU A 260 5.35 13.40 -6.75
C LEU A 260 4.44 12.83 -7.84
N TYR A 261 3.91 13.71 -8.68
CA TYR A 261 2.92 13.39 -9.71
C TYR A 261 3.50 13.65 -11.10
N SER A 262 3.59 12.59 -11.90
CA SER A 262 4.27 12.61 -13.21
C SER A 262 3.31 12.60 -14.42
N ALA A 263 2.00 12.48 -14.21
CA ALA A 263 1.03 12.39 -15.31
C ALA A 263 0.69 13.76 -15.95
N GLY A 264 1.32 14.84 -15.50
CA GLY A 264 1.13 16.19 -16.05
C GLY A 264 -0.10 16.92 -15.47
N PRO A 265 -0.54 18.02 -16.10
CA PRO A 265 -1.72 18.76 -15.65
C PRO A 265 -3.00 17.94 -15.84
N VAL A 266 -3.96 18.09 -14.92
CA VAL A 266 -5.27 17.42 -14.99
C VAL A 266 -6.26 18.22 -15.83
N SER A 267 -6.96 17.56 -16.75
CA SER A 267 -7.95 18.19 -17.66
C SER A 267 -9.34 18.39 -17.04
N HIS A 268 -9.65 17.71 -15.92
CA HIS A 268 -11.00 17.66 -15.33
C HIS A 268 -11.05 17.93 -13.81
N GLY A 269 -10.13 18.76 -13.29
CA GLY A 269 -10.11 19.13 -11.86
C GLY A 269 -10.95 20.36 -11.52
N GLN A 270 -11.48 20.42 -10.30
CA GLN A 270 -12.07 21.64 -9.74
C GLN A 270 -10.99 22.47 -9.02
N ALA A 271 -10.96 23.77 -9.28
CA ALA A 271 -9.93 24.66 -8.76
C ALA A 271 -10.13 24.95 -7.26
N LEU A 272 -9.10 24.73 -6.46
CA LEU A 272 -9.00 25.09 -5.04
C LEU A 272 -7.91 26.14 -4.83
N ARG A 273 -8.26 27.29 -4.25
CA ARG A 273 -7.30 28.36 -3.97
C ARG A 273 -6.56 28.08 -2.67
N LEU A 274 -5.24 27.91 -2.77
CA LEU A 274 -4.35 27.86 -1.61
C LEU A 274 -3.55 29.16 -1.51
N LYS A 275 -3.44 29.71 -0.30
CA LYS A 275 -2.63 30.89 -0.03
C LYS A 275 -1.17 30.61 -0.38
N GLY A 276 -0.57 31.52 -1.14
CA GLY A 276 0.83 31.41 -1.57
C GLY A 276 1.04 30.84 -2.96
N LEU A 277 0.06 30.17 -3.57
CA LEU A 277 0.14 29.74 -4.97
C LEU A 277 -0.31 30.85 -5.92
N THR A 278 0.40 30.99 -7.05
CA THR A 278 0.01 31.90 -8.15
C THR A 278 -1.07 31.29 -9.05
N LYS A 279 -1.04 29.97 -9.20
CA LYS A 279 -2.07 29.16 -9.90
C LYS A 279 -2.92 28.40 -8.88
N PRO A 280 -4.20 28.13 -9.14
CA PRO A 280 -4.98 27.30 -8.24
C PRO A 280 -4.41 25.88 -8.16
N ALA A 281 -4.59 25.23 -7.01
CA ALA A 281 -4.46 23.79 -6.91
C ALA A 281 -5.71 23.13 -7.51
N TRP A 282 -5.63 21.86 -7.90
CA TRP A 282 -6.71 21.17 -8.62
C TRP A 282 -7.17 19.92 -7.87
N VAL A 283 -8.42 19.92 -7.43
CA VAL A 283 -9.07 18.73 -6.87
C VAL A 283 -9.52 17.84 -8.04
N HIS A 284 -9.01 16.62 -8.10
CA HIS A 284 -9.31 15.63 -9.13
C HIS A 284 -9.55 14.25 -8.52
N SER A 285 -9.85 13.25 -9.34
CA SER A 285 -10.22 11.90 -8.87
C SER A 285 -9.16 11.24 -7.98
N ALA A 286 -7.87 11.57 -8.14
CA ALA A 286 -6.79 10.99 -7.34
C ALA A 286 -6.30 11.87 -6.18
N GLY A 287 -6.87 13.06 -5.95
CA GLY A 287 -6.51 13.92 -4.82
C GLY A 287 -6.50 15.42 -5.12
N LEU A 288 -5.66 16.15 -4.40
CA LEU A 288 -5.39 17.58 -4.60
C LEU A 288 -4.02 17.75 -5.26
N LEU A 289 -4.01 18.21 -6.50
CA LEU A 289 -2.83 18.45 -7.30
C LEU A 289 -2.31 19.89 -7.09
N ILE A 290 -1.05 20.01 -6.71
CA ILE A 290 -0.33 21.26 -6.46
C ILE A 290 0.83 21.35 -7.44
N GLU A 291 0.94 22.45 -8.18
CA GLU A 291 2.07 22.73 -9.07
C GLU A 291 3.16 23.45 -8.28
N GLY A 292 4.40 22.93 -8.33
CA GLY A 292 5.58 23.57 -7.77
C GLY A 292 6.12 24.69 -8.66
N THR A 293 7.09 25.45 -8.15
CA THR A 293 7.73 26.55 -8.91
C THR A 293 8.56 26.07 -10.11
N ASP A 294 8.89 24.79 -10.15
CA ASP A 294 9.59 24.07 -11.21
C ASP A 294 8.66 23.51 -12.30
N GLY A 295 7.34 23.72 -12.18
CA GLY A 295 6.33 23.20 -13.10
C GLY A 295 6.03 21.71 -12.94
N ALA A 296 6.69 21.03 -11.99
CA ALA A 296 6.35 19.69 -11.58
C ALA A 296 5.15 19.70 -10.61
N PHE A 297 4.55 18.53 -10.38
CA PHE A 297 3.33 18.42 -9.59
C PHE A 297 3.50 17.52 -8.36
N VAL A 298 2.80 17.87 -7.28
CA VAL A 298 2.59 17.05 -6.08
C VAL A 298 1.12 16.74 -5.95
N ASN A 299 0.77 15.49 -5.67
CA ASN A 299 -0.61 15.10 -5.42
C ASN A 299 -0.79 14.70 -3.95
N VAL A 300 -1.66 15.40 -3.24
CA VAL A 300 -2.04 15.15 -1.84
C VAL A 300 -3.31 14.32 -1.80
N ARG A 301 -3.29 13.18 -1.10
CA ARG A 301 -4.44 12.26 -1.08
C ARG A 301 -5.47 12.58 -0.01
N ARG A 302 -5.05 13.11 1.13
CA ARG A 302 -5.92 13.31 2.30
C ARG A 302 -5.75 14.70 2.89
N ILE A 303 -6.84 15.27 3.37
CA ILE A 303 -6.90 16.59 3.98
C ILE A 303 -7.63 16.50 5.31
N LYS A 304 -7.07 17.06 6.38
CA LYS A 304 -7.79 17.26 7.64
C LYS A 304 -8.32 18.69 7.71
N ARG A 305 -9.62 18.82 7.94
CA ARG A 305 -10.36 20.08 8.09
C ARG A 305 -11.05 20.06 9.45
N GLY A 306 -10.60 20.92 10.38
CA GLY A 306 -11.02 20.83 11.78
C GLY A 306 -10.61 19.49 12.41
N SER A 307 -11.59 18.74 12.94
CA SER A 307 -11.38 17.39 13.49
C SER A 307 -11.38 16.29 12.42
N LYS A 308 -12.00 16.53 11.25
CA LYS A 308 -12.30 15.49 10.25
C LYS A 308 -11.21 15.34 9.20
N VAL A 309 -10.82 14.09 8.91
CA VAL A 309 -9.97 13.75 7.76
C VAL A 309 -10.87 13.32 6.60
N ILE A 310 -10.62 13.85 5.40
CA ILE A 310 -11.32 13.50 4.17
C ILE A 310 -10.34 13.12 3.06
N ASN A 311 -10.81 12.37 2.07
CA ASN A 311 -10.11 12.24 0.81
C ASN A 311 -10.08 13.61 0.11
N ALA A 312 -8.91 14.00 -0.38
CA ALA A 312 -8.73 15.30 -1.04
C ALA A 312 -9.59 15.43 -2.30
N SER A 313 -9.85 14.31 -3.00
CA SER A 313 -10.74 14.24 -4.17
C SER A 313 -12.20 14.55 -3.84
N GLU A 314 -12.57 14.52 -2.57
CA GLU A 314 -13.94 14.73 -2.10
C GLU A 314 -14.16 16.13 -1.52
N TRP A 315 -13.17 17.02 -1.61
CA TRP A 315 -13.23 18.38 -1.08
C TRP A 315 -14.52 19.14 -1.42
N PHE A 316 -15.00 19.01 -2.66
CA PHE A 316 -16.21 19.71 -3.15
C PHE A 316 -17.48 18.87 -3.08
N LYS A 317 -17.41 17.60 -2.67
CA LYS A 317 -18.64 16.84 -2.42
C LYS A 317 -19.24 17.40 -1.13
N GLN A 318 -20.40 18.03 -1.25
CA GLN A 318 -21.12 18.58 -0.09
C GLN A 318 -21.15 17.55 1.04
N ALA A 319 -20.96 18.01 2.27
CA ALA A 319 -21.19 17.25 3.49
C ALA A 319 -22.69 16.92 3.70
N GLU A 320 -23.42 16.59 2.64
CA GLU A 320 -24.77 16.04 2.66
C GLU A 320 -24.70 14.52 2.72
N GLN A 321 -24.00 13.98 3.71
CA GLN A 321 -24.38 12.65 4.19
C GLN A 321 -25.27 12.91 5.39
N GLN A 322 -26.59 12.86 5.18
CA GLN A 322 -27.52 12.80 6.30
C GLN A 322 -27.06 11.65 7.22
N PRO A 323 -26.91 11.89 8.54
CA PRO A 323 -26.63 10.82 9.47
C PRO A 323 -27.71 9.75 9.30
N ILE A 324 -27.31 8.48 9.33
CA ILE A 324 -28.29 7.39 9.36
C ILE A 324 -29.04 7.55 10.67
N THR A 325 -30.33 7.89 10.61
CA THR A 325 -31.17 8.08 11.80
C THR A 325 -32.08 6.88 12.04
N ASP A 326 -32.16 5.96 11.08
CA ASP A 326 -33.03 4.80 11.08
C ASP A 326 -32.22 3.50 11.23
N PHE A 327 -31.89 3.08 12.44
CA PHE A 327 -31.21 1.80 12.69
C PHE A 327 -32.20 0.66 12.93
N SER A 328 -31.94 -0.52 12.34
CA SER A 328 -32.65 -1.76 12.67
C SER A 328 -32.27 -2.27 14.08
N GLU A 329 -33.08 -3.13 14.68
CA GLU A 329 -32.78 -3.73 16.00
C GLU A 329 -31.45 -4.49 16.02
N ASP A 330 -31.13 -5.19 14.92
CA ASP A 330 -29.86 -5.89 14.75
C ASP A 330 -28.67 -4.91 14.69
N GLU A 331 -28.80 -3.77 14.02
CA GLU A 331 -27.76 -2.73 13.99
C GLU A 331 -27.57 -2.07 15.36
N LEU A 332 -28.65 -1.80 16.10
CA LEU A 332 -28.56 -1.29 17.47
C LEU A 332 -27.83 -2.26 18.40
N SER A 333 -28.02 -3.58 18.23
CA SER A 333 -27.27 -4.58 18.99
C SER A 333 -25.76 -4.54 18.68
N LYS A 334 -25.40 -4.29 17.40
CA LYS A 334 -24.01 -4.09 16.96
C LYS A 334 -23.41 -2.79 17.51
N LYS A 335 -24.21 -1.74 17.70
CA LYS A 335 -23.78 -0.49 18.37
C LYS A 335 -23.29 -0.77 19.78
N THR A 336 -23.99 -1.62 20.53
CA THR A 336 -23.60 -2.03 21.89
C THR A 336 -22.29 -2.82 21.89
N LEU A 337 -22.13 -3.76 20.95
CA LEU A 337 -20.87 -4.52 20.82
C LEU A 337 -19.68 -3.60 20.48
N LEU A 338 -19.87 -2.69 19.54
CA LEU A 338 -18.85 -1.70 19.15
C LEU A 338 -18.49 -0.77 20.32
N SER A 339 -19.48 -0.34 21.10
CA SER A 339 -19.27 0.44 22.33
C SER A 339 -18.40 -0.33 23.34
N GLY A 340 -18.62 -1.63 23.49
CA GLY A 340 -17.79 -2.51 24.32
C GLY A 340 -16.33 -2.58 23.85
N ILE A 341 -16.08 -2.65 22.54
CA ILE A 341 -14.73 -2.61 21.95
C ILE A 341 -14.06 -1.26 22.27
N TRP A 342 -14.75 -0.14 22.03
CA TRP A 342 -14.23 1.19 22.33
C TRP A 342 -13.94 1.35 23.83
N GLN A 343 -14.84 0.90 24.70
CA GLN A 343 -14.65 0.94 26.15
C GLN A 343 -13.45 0.09 26.60
N ALA A 344 -13.24 -1.09 26.00
CA ALA A 344 -12.09 -1.95 26.31
C ALA A 344 -10.74 -1.35 25.87
N ILE A 345 -10.76 -0.49 24.85
CA ILE A 345 -9.57 0.21 24.35
C ILE A 345 -9.32 1.50 25.15
N LEU A 346 -10.33 2.36 25.27
CA LEU A 346 -10.22 3.68 25.90
C LEU A 346 -10.29 3.64 27.43
N LYS A 347 -10.83 2.55 28.01
CA LYS A 347 -11.03 2.37 29.46
C LYS A 347 -11.91 3.44 30.11
N GLU A 348 -12.83 4.03 29.34
CA GLU A 348 -13.80 5.02 29.79
C GLU A 348 -15.20 4.74 29.21
N PRO A 349 -16.28 5.27 29.82
CA PRO A 349 -17.62 5.17 29.26
C PRO A 349 -17.70 5.80 27.87
N ILE A 350 -18.38 5.14 26.93
CA ILE A 350 -18.50 5.59 25.54
C ILE A 350 -19.89 6.21 25.33
N GLU A 351 -19.90 7.49 24.99
CA GLU A 351 -21.05 8.25 24.56
C GLU A 351 -21.03 8.41 23.03
N ASP A 352 -22.16 8.80 22.43
CA ASP A 352 -22.26 8.99 20.98
C ASP A 352 -21.29 10.08 20.46
N SER A 353 -20.98 11.06 21.30
CA SER A 353 -20.05 12.16 21.04
C SER A 353 -18.58 11.85 21.38
N THR A 354 -18.27 10.66 21.91
CA THR A 354 -16.90 10.29 22.29
C THR A 354 -16.00 10.31 21.07
N ASP A 355 -14.97 11.17 21.07
CA ASP A 355 -13.92 11.20 20.06
C ASP A 355 -12.76 10.29 20.50
N PHE A 356 -12.45 9.30 19.67
CA PHE A 356 -11.46 8.26 19.92
C PHE A 356 -10.09 8.84 20.27
N PHE A 357 -9.66 9.90 19.58
CA PHE A 357 -8.34 10.52 19.80
C PHE A 357 -8.36 11.52 20.94
N ALA A 358 -9.47 12.25 21.15
CA ALA A 358 -9.62 13.15 22.28
C ALA A 358 -9.66 12.38 23.62
N ALA A 359 -10.22 11.17 23.61
CA ALA A 359 -10.14 10.17 24.68
C ALA A 359 -8.72 9.61 24.91
N GLY A 360 -7.75 10.05 24.11
CA GLY A 360 -6.34 9.74 24.26
C GLY A 360 -5.85 8.54 23.46
N ALA A 361 -6.63 7.97 22.52
CA ALA A 361 -6.19 6.87 21.67
C ALA A 361 -4.93 7.21 20.84
N GLY A 362 -4.00 6.27 20.76
CA GLY A 362 -2.79 6.34 19.94
C GLY A 362 -2.85 5.40 18.74
N SER A 363 -1.78 5.36 17.95
CA SER A 363 -1.73 4.56 16.72
C SER A 363 -1.90 3.05 16.94
N MET A 364 -1.45 2.51 18.08
CA MET A 364 -1.65 1.10 18.42
C MET A 364 -3.12 0.79 18.73
N ASP A 365 -3.84 1.74 19.32
CA ASP A 365 -5.26 1.60 19.62
C ASP A 365 -6.10 1.64 18.35
N VAL A 366 -5.68 2.43 17.34
CA VAL A 366 -6.29 2.42 16.00
C VAL A 366 -6.16 1.05 15.37
N VAL A 367 -4.95 0.47 15.38
CA VAL A 367 -4.73 -0.88 14.83
C VAL A 367 -5.57 -1.92 15.58
N ARG A 368 -5.58 -1.86 16.91
CA ARG A 368 -6.38 -2.75 17.76
C ARG A 368 -7.87 -2.61 17.46
N LEU A 369 -8.40 -1.38 17.39
CA LEU A 369 -9.79 -1.12 17.05
C LEU A 369 -10.14 -1.71 15.68
N VAL A 370 -9.30 -1.49 14.68
CA VAL A 370 -9.53 -2.01 13.32
C VAL A 370 -9.60 -3.53 13.32
N GLU A 371 -8.67 -4.21 13.97
CA GLU A 371 -8.62 -5.67 13.99
C GLU A 371 -9.76 -6.27 14.83
N GLU A 372 -10.08 -5.72 16.01
CA GLU A 372 -11.22 -6.20 16.82
C GLU A 372 -12.57 -5.96 16.10
N VAL A 373 -12.72 -4.86 15.35
CA VAL A 373 -13.94 -4.59 14.56
C VAL A 373 -14.02 -5.51 13.32
N LYS A 374 -12.90 -5.79 12.64
CA LYS A 374 -12.88 -6.80 11.57
C LYS A 374 -13.29 -8.16 12.07
N GLU A 375 -12.75 -8.58 13.21
CA GLU A 375 -13.06 -9.88 13.82
C GLU A 375 -14.52 -9.95 14.26
N ALA A 376 -15.04 -8.91 14.90
CA ALA A 376 -16.40 -8.88 15.44
C ALA A 376 -17.48 -8.75 14.34
N PHE A 377 -17.20 -8.06 13.24
CA PHE A 377 -18.23 -7.70 12.24
C PHE A 377 -17.97 -8.21 10.81
N ASP A 378 -16.83 -8.85 10.54
CA ASP A 378 -16.42 -9.35 9.21
C ASP A 378 -16.50 -8.26 8.12
N VAL A 379 -15.91 -7.10 8.41
CA VAL A 379 -15.95 -5.90 7.54
C VAL A 379 -14.56 -5.53 7.02
N PRO A 380 -14.42 -5.07 5.75
CA PRO A 380 -13.17 -4.54 5.25
C PRO A 380 -12.92 -3.14 5.83
N LEU A 381 -12.13 -3.06 6.91
CA LEU A 381 -11.76 -1.82 7.58
C LEU A 381 -10.25 -1.56 7.50
N GLU A 382 -9.84 -0.30 7.32
CA GLU A 382 -8.46 0.15 7.34
C GLU A 382 -8.27 1.21 8.44
N ASN A 383 -7.01 1.44 8.85
CA ASN A 383 -6.68 2.47 9.85
C ASN A 383 -7.25 3.84 9.48
N ASP A 384 -7.26 4.16 8.19
CA ASP A 384 -7.79 5.41 7.64
C ASP A 384 -9.27 5.63 7.99
N ASN A 385 -10.07 4.56 8.11
CA ASN A 385 -11.48 4.70 8.47
C ASN A 385 -11.67 5.29 9.87
N VAL A 386 -10.82 4.93 10.84
CA VAL A 386 -10.86 5.49 12.20
C VAL A 386 -10.51 6.98 12.21
N PHE A 387 -9.55 7.39 11.37
CA PHE A 387 -9.18 8.81 11.24
C PHE A 387 -10.24 9.65 10.53
N MET A 388 -11.02 9.05 9.61
CA MET A 388 -12.08 9.73 8.89
C MET A 388 -13.37 9.89 9.70
N ALA A 389 -13.62 8.98 10.65
CA ALA A 389 -14.74 9.02 11.58
C ALA A 389 -14.25 8.78 13.02
N PRO A 390 -13.61 9.80 13.65
CA PRO A 390 -13.04 9.66 14.99
C PRO A 390 -14.09 9.67 16.10
N VAL A 391 -15.31 10.14 15.82
CA VAL A 391 -16.42 10.22 16.78
C VAL A 391 -17.22 8.92 16.75
N PHE A 392 -17.60 8.38 17.91
CA PHE A 392 -18.25 7.07 18.03
C PHE A 392 -19.48 6.92 17.14
N GLU A 393 -20.41 7.88 17.18
CA GLU A 393 -21.62 7.84 16.37
C GLU A 393 -21.32 7.88 14.86
N GLU A 394 -20.34 8.68 14.43
CA GLU A 394 -19.91 8.75 13.03
C GLU A 394 -19.27 7.43 12.58
N PHE A 395 -18.43 6.85 13.43
CA PHE A 395 -17.76 5.57 13.17
C PHE A 395 -18.76 4.43 13.08
N PHE A 396 -19.74 4.40 13.99
CA PHE A 396 -20.84 3.44 13.94
C PHE A 396 -21.68 3.61 12.67
N GLY A 397 -22.00 4.85 12.28
CA GLY A 397 -22.69 5.14 11.03
C GLY A 397 -21.90 4.66 9.79
N GLN A 398 -20.57 4.79 9.81
CA GLN A 398 -19.70 4.25 8.76
C GLN A 398 -19.69 2.71 8.75
N LEU A 399 -19.63 2.07 9.93
CA LEU A 399 -19.71 0.62 10.06
C LEU A 399 -21.04 0.08 9.53
N VAL A 400 -22.16 0.73 9.88
CA VAL A 400 -23.50 0.38 9.38
C VAL A 400 -23.57 0.54 7.86
N LYS A 401 -22.97 1.59 7.28
CA LYS A 401 -22.88 1.73 5.81
C LYS A 401 -22.15 0.54 5.18
N ILE A 402 -21.06 0.08 5.79
CA ILE A 402 -20.30 -1.07 5.30
C ILE A 402 -21.14 -2.35 5.42
N LEU A 403 -21.84 -2.55 6.55
CA LEU A 403 -22.67 -3.73 6.81
C LEU A 403 -23.93 -3.79 5.94
N ARG A 404 -24.64 -2.67 5.74
CA ARG A 404 -25.82 -2.58 4.84
C ARG A 404 -25.46 -2.85 3.38
N GLN A 405 -24.21 -2.59 3.00
CA GLN A 405 -23.69 -2.89 1.67
C GLN A 405 -23.30 -4.37 1.51
N GLY A 406 -23.32 -5.16 2.60
CA GLY A 406 -23.03 -6.59 2.67
C GLY A 406 -21.53 -6.91 2.70
N SER A 407 -21.15 -8.04 3.29
CA SER A 407 -19.79 -8.64 3.27
C SER A 407 -19.34 -9.11 1.87
N GLY A 408 -20.02 -8.63 0.81
CA GLY A 408 -19.63 -8.73 -0.58
C GLY A 408 -18.95 -7.47 -1.07
N GLY A 409 -17.68 -7.28 -0.69
CA GLY A 409 -16.77 -6.36 -1.37
C GLY A 409 -16.35 -5.16 -0.54
N SER A 410 -15.03 -5.04 -0.37
CA SER A 410 -14.31 -3.75 -0.36
C SER A 410 -15.05 -2.71 -1.18
N GLY A 411 -15.32 -1.53 -0.63
CA GLY A 411 -16.09 -0.42 -1.22
C GLY A 411 -15.81 -0.13 -2.70
N GLY A 412 -16.32 -1.00 -3.57
CA GLY A 412 -16.25 -0.87 -5.00
C GLY A 412 -17.32 0.14 -5.36
N GLN A 413 -16.91 1.24 -5.99
CA GLN A 413 -17.79 1.98 -6.88
C GLN A 413 -18.69 0.97 -7.59
N LYS A 414 -20.01 1.16 -7.53
CA LYS A 414 -20.94 0.38 -8.34
C LYS A 414 -20.47 0.56 -9.78
N LEU A 415 -19.85 -0.47 -10.35
CA LEU A 415 -19.20 -0.36 -11.64
C LEU A 415 -20.29 -0.15 -12.68
N ILE A 416 -20.37 1.05 -13.24
CA ILE A 416 -21.36 1.39 -14.25
C ILE A 416 -20.81 0.91 -15.59
N TYR A 417 -21.58 0.07 -16.27
CA TYR A 417 -21.28 -0.40 -17.61
C TYR A 417 -22.55 -0.63 -18.39
N ASP A 418 -22.47 -0.46 -19.70
CA ASP A 418 -23.48 -0.96 -20.62
C ASP A 418 -23.25 -2.46 -20.85
N GLY A 419 -24.35 -3.19 -20.86
CA GLY A 419 -24.32 -4.64 -20.93
C GLY A 419 -25.66 -5.23 -21.35
N PHE A 420 -25.77 -6.54 -21.25
CA PHE A 420 -27.03 -7.25 -21.47
C PHE A 420 -27.26 -8.32 -20.41
N THR A 421 -28.54 -8.65 -20.20
CA THR A 421 -28.95 -9.74 -19.33
C THR A 421 -28.95 -11.05 -20.10
N LEU A 422 -27.95 -11.90 -19.85
CA LEU A 422 -27.94 -13.27 -20.36
C LEU A 422 -28.87 -14.15 -19.52
N LYS A 423 -29.94 -14.66 -20.14
CA LYS A 423 -30.86 -15.62 -19.53
C LYS A 423 -30.53 -17.04 -20.02
N ALA A 424 -29.69 -17.74 -19.27
CA ALA A 424 -29.24 -19.08 -19.63
C ALA A 424 -29.03 -19.94 -18.37
N ASN A 425 -29.18 -21.26 -18.51
CA ASN A 425 -28.86 -22.20 -17.43
C ASN A 425 -29.54 -21.86 -16.07
N LYS A 426 -30.83 -21.49 -16.12
CA LYS A 426 -31.64 -21.06 -14.96
C LYS A 426 -31.05 -19.85 -14.19
N ARG A 427 -30.27 -19.00 -14.86
CA ARG A 427 -29.65 -17.80 -14.28
C ARG A 427 -29.93 -16.60 -15.16
N GLU A 428 -29.99 -15.44 -14.53
CA GLU A 428 -29.93 -14.14 -15.19
C GLU A 428 -28.59 -13.49 -14.83
N ILE A 429 -27.74 -13.30 -15.82
CA ILE A 429 -26.36 -12.83 -15.62
C ILE A 429 -26.18 -11.50 -16.33
N GLN A 430 -25.72 -10.48 -15.61
CA GLN A 430 -25.32 -9.21 -16.23
C GLN A 430 -23.93 -9.35 -16.83
N VAL A 431 -23.82 -9.07 -18.13
CA VAL A 431 -22.59 -9.21 -18.91
C VAL A 431 -22.23 -7.86 -19.55
N PRO A 432 -21.05 -7.28 -19.25
CA PRO A 432 -20.58 -6.06 -19.89
C PRO A 432 -20.35 -6.26 -21.39
N THR A 433 -20.60 -5.23 -22.20
CA THR A 433 -20.40 -5.26 -23.66
C THR A 433 -19.45 -4.17 -24.18
N GLN A 434 -18.91 -3.34 -23.28
CA GLN A 434 -18.00 -2.24 -23.60
C GLN A 434 -16.53 -2.68 -23.58
N LEU A 435 -15.63 -1.80 -24.05
CA LEU A 435 -14.19 -1.97 -23.84
C LEU A 435 -13.89 -1.76 -22.36
N PHE A 436 -12.86 -2.42 -21.82
CA PHE A 436 -12.39 -2.15 -20.47
C PHE A 436 -11.02 -1.46 -20.51
N ILE A 437 -10.99 -0.19 -20.16
CA ILE A 437 -9.80 0.67 -20.22
C ILE A 437 -9.67 1.43 -18.91
N ASN A 438 -8.48 1.37 -18.30
CA ASN A 438 -8.20 2.14 -17.09
C ASN A 438 -9.18 1.93 -15.93
N GLY A 439 -9.64 0.68 -15.71
CA GLY A 439 -10.58 0.38 -14.63
C GLY A 439 -12.06 0.69 -14.94
N GLU A 440 -12.36 1.20 -16.13
CA GLU A 440 -13.70 1.63 -16.53
C GLU A 440 -14.18 0.90 -17.80
N PHE A 441 -15.49 0.76 -17.93
CA PHE A 441 -16.13 0.28 -19.15
C PHE A 441 -16.50 1.47 -20.04
N VAL A 442 -16.00 1.46 -21.29
CA VAL A 442 -16.16 2.58 -22.23
C VAL A 442 -16.55 2.09 -23.63
N ASP A 443 -17.33 2.90 -24.34
CA ASP A 443 -17.63 2.66 -25.75
C ASP A 443 -16.36 2.73 -26.61
N ALA A 444 -16.32 1.94 -27.67
CA ALA A 444 -15.28 2.06 -28.69
C ALA A 444 -15.42 3.38 -29.46
N GLU A 445 -14.29 3.88 -29.97
CA GLU A 445 -14.30 5.06 -30.82
C GLU A 445 -15.22 4.89 -32.03
N GLY A 446 -16.04 5.91 -32.29
CA GLY A 446 -17.08 5.87 -33.33
C GLY A 446 -18.21 4.87 -33.04
N LYS A 447 -18.34 4.38 -31.80
CA LYS A 447 -19.36 3.39 -31.37
C LYS A 447 -19.37 2.12 -32.22
N ARG A 448 -18.21 1.71 -32.74
CA ARG A 448 -18.07 0.50 -33.54
C ARG A 448 -18.38 -0.73 -32.70
N THR A 449 -19.08 -1.71 -33.27
CA THR A 449 -19.47 -2.94 -32.56
C THR A 449 -19.19 -4.21 -33.39
N LEU A 450 -19.13 -5.35 -32.70
CA LEU A 450 -19.07 -6.71 -33.22
C LEU A 450 -20.33 -7.45 -32.79
N GLU A 451 -20.92 -8.23 -33.69
CA GLU A 451 -22.01 -9.15 -33.36
C GLU A 451 -21.42 -10.44 -32.80
N ILE A 452 -21.90 -10.84 -31.63
CA ILE A 452 -21.52 -12.09 -30.97
C ILE A 452 -22.61 -13.11 -31.25
N VAL A 453 -22.22 -14.27 -31.77
CA VAL A 453 -23.15 -15.31 -32.23
C VAL A 453 -23.07 -16.50 -31.29
N ASN A 454 -24.21 -17.01 -30.85
CA ASN A 454 -24.28 -18.26 -30.11
C ASN A 454 -24.04 -19.44 -31.08
N PRO A 455 -22.99 -20.24 -30.89
CA PRO A 455 -22.72 -21.37 -31.79
C PRO A 455 -23.74 -22.51 -31.67
N THR A 456 -24.64 -22.48 -30.67
CA THR A 456 -25.67 -23.52 -30.47
C THR A 456 -26.84 -23.37 -31.44
N ASP A 457 -27.25 -22.14 -31.73
CA ASP A 457 -28.42 -21.83 -32.56
C ASP A 457 -28.14 -20.82 -33.69
N GLU A 458 -26.89 -20.39 -33.82
CA GLU A 458 -26.37 -19.45 -34.83
C GLU A 458 -27.03 -18.07 -34.78
N LYS A 459 -27.72 -17.74 -33.67
CA LYS A 459 -28.36 -16.42 -33.49
C LYS A 459 -27.40 -15.43 -32.84
N VAL A 460 -27.58 -14.16 -33.18
CA VAL A 460 -26.88 -13.06 -32.52
C VAL A 460 -27.33 -12.97 -31.05
N LEU A 461 -26.37 -13.07 -30.14
CA LEU A 461 -26.55 -12.91 -28.69
C LEU A 461 -26.63 -11.44 -28.30
N CYS A 462 -25.63 -10.66 -28.72
CA CYS A 462 -25.49 -9.25 -28.38
C CYS A 462 -24.51 -8.54 -29.32
N LYS A 463 -24.37 -7.22 -29.12
CA LYS A 463 -23.34 -6.40 -29.75
C LYS A 463 -22.31 -5.98 -28.69
N VAL A 464 -21.03 -6.15 -29.02
CA VAL A 464 -19.88 -5.79 -28.16
C VAL A 464 -19.06 -4.70 -28.83
N ALA A 465 -18.50 -3.77 -28.07
CA ALA A 465 -17.63 -2.71 -28.57
C ALA A 465 -16.43 -3.27 -29.35
N CYS A 466 -16.06 -2.61 -30.45
CA CYS A 466 -14.99 -3.02 -31.35
C CYS A 466 -13.82 -2.03 -31.34
N ALA A 467 -12.79 -2.33 -30.54
CA ALA A 467 -11.63 -1.47 -30.34
C ALA A 467 -10.97 -1.04 -31.65
N SER A 468 -10.68 0.25 -31.74
CA SER A 468 -9.89 0.90 -32.80
C SER A 468 -8.40 0.98 -32.43
N PRO A 469 -7.53 1.34 -33.38
CA PRO A 469 -6.14 1.67 -33.07
C PRO A 469 -6.01 2.78 -32.01
N GLN A 470 -6.93 3.75 -32.01
CA GLN A 470 -6.98 4.82 -31.02
C GLN A 470 -7.38 4.31 -29.63
N ASP A 471 -8.32 3.38 -29.55
CA ASP A 471 -8.68 2.73 -28.28
C ASP A 471 -7.54 1.86 -27.74
N VAL A 472 -6.78 1.22 -28.63
CA VAL A 472 -5.55 0.51 -28.27
C VAL A 472 -4.51 1.47 -27.70
N ASP A 473 -4.28 2.63 -28.31
CA ASP A 473 -3.37 3.65 -27.76
C ASP A 473 -3.83 4.08 -26.36
N LYS A 474 -5.11 4.45 -26.17
CA LYS A 474 -5.66 4.81 -24.84
C LYS A 474 -5.38 3.73 -23.79
N ALA A 475 -5.61 2.46 -24.12
CA ALA A 475 -5.34 1.34 -23.21
C ALA A 475 -3.85 1.13 -22.93
N VAL A 476 -2.99 1.31 -23.94
CA VAL A 476 -1.54 1.21 -23.75
C VAL A 476 -1.01 2.36 -22.90
N GLN A 477 -1.50 3.59 -23.09
CA GLN A 477 -1.15 4.73 -22.26
C GLN A 477 -1.61 4.52 -20.81
N ALA A 478 -2.82 3.99 -20.59
CA ALA A 478 -3.29 3.63 -19.26
C ALA A 478 -2.39 2.57 -18.60
N ALA A 479 -2.04 1.52 -19.33
CA ALA A 479 -1.13 0.48 -18.86
C ALA A 479 0.27 1.01 -18.56
N HIS A 480 0.78 1.93 -19.38
CA HIS A 480 2.08 2.56 -19.18
C HIS A 480 2.10 3.44 -17.93
N THR A 481 1.08 4.28 -17.77
CA THR A 481 0.89 5.14 -16.59
C THR A 481 0.76 4.31 -15.32
N ALA A 482 -0.06 3.25 -15.34
CA ALA A 482 -0.19 2.34 -14.20
C ALA A 482 1.13 1.65 -13.85
N PHE A 483 1.91 1.23 -14.86
CA PHE A 483 3.19 0.54 -14.67
C PHE A 483 4.22 1.38 -13.92
N TYR A 484 4.34 2.66 -14.26
CA TYR A 484 5.27 3.58 -13.58
C TYR A 484 4.67 4.32 -12.37
N GLY A 485 3.35 4.28 -12.23
CA GLY A 485 2.60 4.92 -11.15
C GLY A 485 2.14 3.93 -10.09
N SER A 486 0.83 3.73 -10.00
CA SER A 486 0.18 2.96 -8.93
C SER A 486 0.68 1.52 -8.80
N TRP A 487 0.94 0.83 -9.91
CA TRP A 487 1.38 -0.58 -9.89
C TRP A 487 2.81 -0.75 -9.40
N LYS A 488 3.68 0.23 -9.65
CA LYS A 488 5.07 0.22 -9.14
C LYS A 488 5.13 0.28 -7.61
N GLN A 489 4.14 0.90 -6.99
CA GLN A 489 4.05 1.03 -5.53
C GLN A 489 3.49 -0.22 -4.85
N VAL A 490 2.91 -1.16 -5.60
CA VAL A 490 2.38 -2.42 -5.07
C VAL A 490 3.54 -3.39 -4.87
N SER A 491 3.82 -3.75 -3.62
CA SER A 491 4.85 -4.73 -3.30
C SER A 491 4.54 -6.10 -3.93
N ALA A 492 5.57 -6.91 -4.15
CA ALA A 492 5.41 -8.26 -4.68
C ALA A 492 4.40 -9.11 -3.88
N ARG A 493 4.37 -8.97 -2.55
CA ARG A 493 3.42 -9.68 -1.69
C ARG A 493 1.99 -9.17 -1.85
N GLN A 494 1.78 -7.85 -1.84
CA GLN A 494 0.45 -7.25 -2.06
C GLN A 494 -0.11 -7.61 -3.44
N ARG A 495 0.75 -7.68 -4.45
CA ARG A 495 0.37 -8.16 -5.78
C ARG A 495 -0.15 -9.60 -5.74
N GLY A 496 0.52 -10.48 -5.01
CA GLY A 496 0.03 -11.83 -4.74
C GLY A 496 -1.35 -11.85 -4.05
N GLN A 497 -1.56 -10.98 -3.06
CA GLN A 497 -2.86 -10.87 -2.36
C GLN A 497 -3.99 -10.43 -3.29
N LEU A 498 -3.76 -9.43 -4.15
CA LEU A 498 -4.75 -9.00 -5.16
C LEU A 498 -5.11 -10.14 -6.13
N MET A 499 -4.11 -10.92 -6.57
CA MET A 499 -4.33 -12.06 -7.45
C MET A 499 -5.10 -13.20 -6.77
N LEU A 500 -4.84 -13.47 -5.48
CA LEU A 500 -5.61 -14.45 -4.71
C LEU A 500 -7.07 -14.00 -4.56
N LYS A 501 -7.30 -12.73 -4.20
CA LYS A 501 -8.65 -12.16 -4.09
C LYS A 501 -9.42 -12.25 -5.42
N LEU A 502 -8.76 -12.00 -6.54
CA LEU A 502 -9.36 -12.19 -7.86
C LEU A 502 -9.72 -13.66 -8.13
N ALA A 503 -8.85 -14.59 -7.78
CA ALA A 503 -9.14 -16.02 -7.94
C ALA A 503 -10.35 -16.45 -7.07
N ASP A 504 -10.49 -15.91 -5.87
CA ASP A 504 -11.63 -16.19 -5.00
C ASP A 504 -12.93 -15.57 -5.55
N LEU A 505 -12.88 -14.36 -6.10
CA LEU A 505 -14.01 -13.76 -6.82
C LEU A 505 -14.41 -14.57 -8.05
N MET A 506 -13.43 -15.10 -8.80
CA MET A 506 -13.68 -15.99 -9.93
C MET A 506 -14.32 -17.32 -9.48
N GLU A 507 -13.91 -17.87 -8.34
CA GLU A 507 -14.55 -19.06 -7.75
C GLU A 507 -15.99 -18.78 -7.31
N GLN A 508 -16.25 -17.62 -6.69
CA GLN A 508 -17.60 -17.20 -6.31
C GLN A 508 -18.54 -17.04 -7.52
N HIS A 509 -18.01 -16.62 -8.66
CA HIS A 509 -18.77 -16.42 -9.91
C HIS A 509 -18.57 -17.58 -10.90
N LYS A 510 -18.11 -18.75 -10.44
CA LYS A 510 -17.65 -19.84 -11.31
C LYS A 510 -18.76 -20.36 -12.24
N GLU A 511 -19.96 -20.54 -11.72
CA GLU A 511 -21.13 -20.98 -12.49
C GLU A 511 -21.59 -19.93 -13.51
N GLU A 512 -21.48 -18.64 -13.16
CA GLU A 512 -21.78 -17.55 -14.09
C GLU A 512 -20.76 -17.54 -15.24
N LEU A 513 -19.47 -17.53 -14.91
CA LEU A 513 -18.38 -17.57 -15.89
C LEU A 513 -18.50 -18.79 -16.81
N ALA A 514 -18.82 -19.97 -16.25
CA ALA A 514 -19.01 -21.19 -17.04
C ALA A 514 -20.26 -21.12 -17.93
N THR A 515 -21.33 -20.46 -17.48
CA THR A 515 -22.54 -20.26 -18.28
C THR A 515 -22.26 -19.32 -19.45
N ILE A 516 -21.56 -18.21 -19.21
CA ILE A 516 -21.15 -17.28 -20.27
C ILE A 516 -20.23 -18.01 -21.27
N GLU A 517 -19.20 -18.72 -20.79
CA GLU A 517 -18.26 -19.46 -21.66
C GLU A 517 -19.01 -20.49 -22.54
N SER A 518 -20.03 -21.15 -21.99
CA SER A 518 -20.84 -22.13 -22.74
C SER A 518 -21.63 -21.50 -23.87
N VAL A 519 -22.24 -20.33 -23.62
CA VAL A 519 -23.06 -19.62 -24.59
C VAL A 519 -22.21 -18.88 -25.63
N ASP A 520 -21.06 -18.35 -25.23
CA ASP A 520 -20.18 -17.53 -26.07
C ASP A 520 -19.22 -18.37 -26.95
N SER A 521 -18.78 -19.54 -26.46
CA SER A 521 -17.80 -20.39 -27.17
C SER A 521 -18.34 -21.76 -27.58
N GLY A 522 -19.53 -22.16 -27.12
CA GLY A 522 -20.07 -23.50 -27.32
C GLY A 522 -19.45 -24.58 -26.42
N ALA A 523 -18.70 -24.17 -25.38
CA ALA A 523 -18.15 -25.10 -24.41
C ALA A 523 -19.27 -25.87 -23.68
N VAL A 524 -19.13 -27.19 -23.58
CA VAL A 524 -20.05 -27.99 -22.76
C VAL A 524 -19.94 -27.54 -21.30
N TYR A 525 -21.06 -27.10 -20.70
CA TYR A 525 -21.07 -26.46 -19.37
C TYR A 525 -20.27 -27.18 -18.29
N THR A 526 -20.40 -28.51 -18.17
CA THR A 526 -19.66 -29.28 -17.15
C THR A 526 -18.14 -29.26 -17.38
N LEU A 527 -17.71 -29.21 -18.65
CA LEU A 527 -16.32 -29.02 -19.03
C LEU A 527 -15.87 -27.56 -18.87
N ALA A 528 -16.76 -26.60 -19.12
CA ALA A 528 -16.50 -25.18 -18.86
C ALA A 528 -16.22 -24.96 -17.36
N LEU A 529 -17.10 -25.48 -16.50
CA LEU A 529 -17.01 -25.37 -15.05
C LEU A 529 -15.72 -25.99 -14.50
N LYS A 530 -15.43 -27.23 -14.89
CA LYS A 530 -14.26 -27.97 -14.38
C LYS A 530 -12.94 -27.49 -14.97
N THR A 531 -12.91 -27.20 -16.27
CA THR A 531 -11.66 -26.97 -17.00
C THR A 531 -11.48 -25.51 -17.37
N HIS A 532 -12.41 -24.89 -18.11
CA HIS A 532 -12.22 -23.53 -18.60
C HIS A 532 -12.11 -22.52 -17.45
N VAL A 533 -13.02 -22.62 -16.48
CA VAL A 533 -13.05 -21.75 -15.31
C VAL A 533 -12.20 -22.32 -14.17
N GLY A 534 -12.36 -23.61 -13.84
CA GLY A 534 -11.58 -24.26 -12.78
C GLY A 534 -10.07 -24.08 -12.92
N MET A 535 -9.50 -24.41 -14.10
CA MET A 535 -8.07 -24.23 -14.32
C MET A 535 -7.65 -22.76 -14.46
N SER A 536 -8.59 -21.85 -14.78
CA SER A 536 -8.31 -20.41 -14.75
C SER A 536 -8.08 -19.94 -13.32
N ILE A 537 -8.96 -20.33 -12.39
CA ILE A 537 -8.83 -20.04 -10.96
C ILE A 537 -7.51 -20.59 -10.43
N ASP A 538 -7.19 -21.85 -10.75
CA ASP A 538 -5.93 -22.48 -10.35
C ASP A 538 -4.70 -21.73 -10.90
N ALA A 539 -4.75 -21.24 -12.15
CA ALA A 539 -3.66 -20.47 -12.73
C ALA A 539 -3.41 -19.16 -11.98
N TRP A 540 -4.48 -18.42 -11.62
CA TRP A 540 -4.36 -17.20 -10.83
C TRP A 540 -3.80 -17.48 -9.42
N ARG A 541 -4.29 -18.52 -8.72
CA ARG A 541 -3.75 -18.95 -7.42
C ARG A 541 -2.28 -19.37 -7.50
N TYR A 542 -1.94 -20.15 -8.51
CA TYR A 542 -0.58 -20.63 -8.72
C TYR A 542 0.40 -19.48 -8.92
N PHE A 543 0.09 -18.54 -9.83
CA PHE A 543 0.98 -17.42 -10.12
C PHE A 543 0.98 -16.36 -9.02
N ALA A 544 -0.12 -16.20 -8.25
CA ALA A 544 -0.12 -15.37 -7.06
C ALA A 544 0.97 -15.80 -6.06
N GLY A 545 1.13 -17.12 -5.87
CA GLY A 545 2.17 -17.70 -5.02
C GLY A 545 3.60 -17.42 -5.50
N TRP A 546 3.80 -17.03 -6.76
CA TRP A 546 5.12 -16.72 -7.31
C TRP A 546 5.56 -15.28 -7.10
N CYS A 547 4.64 -14.34 -6.84
CA CYS A 547 4.96 -12.91 -6.86
C CYS A 547 6.17 -12.55 -5.98
N ASP A 548 6.25 -13.10 -4.77
CA ASP A 548 7.34 -12.86 -3.80
C ASP A 548 8.45 -13.95 -3.81
N LYS A 549 8.40 -14.87 -4.78
CA LYS A 549 9.38 -15.96 -4.96
C LYS A 549 10.18 -15.83 -6.25
N ILE A 550 9.99 -14.74 -6.99
CA ILE A 550 10.82 -14.39 -8.15
C ILE A 550 12.16 -13.85 -7.63
N GLN A 551 13.21 -14.67 -7.71
CA GLN A 551 14.54 -14.36 -7.19
C GLN A 551 15.56 -14.12 -8.30
N GLY A 552 16.53 -13.26 -7.98
CA GLY A 552 17.80 -13.13 -8.70
C GLY A 552 18.87 -14.04 -8.10
N ASN A 553 20.09 -13.91 -8.62
CA ASN A 553 21.23 -14.74 -8.22
C ASN A 553 22.41 -13.85 -7.82
N THR A 554 23.25 -14.31 -6.90
CA THR A 554 24.61 -13.80 -6.72
C THR A 554 25.58 -14.62 -7.58
N ILE A 555 26.52 -13.96 -8.25
CA ILE A 555 27.43 -14.61 -9.20
C ILE A 555 28.87 -14.39 -8.74
N PRO A 556 29.66 -15.45 -8.48
CA PRO A 556 31.06 -15.34 -8.05
C PRO A 556 31.97 -15.03 -9.24
N VAL A 557 31.98 -13.76 -9.66
CA VAL A 557 32.89 -13.29 -10.72
C VAL A 557 34.32 -13.16 -10.19
N ASN A 558 35.30 -13.17 -11.11
CA ASN A 558 36.70 -12.96 -10.73
C ASN A 558 36.87 -11.60 -10.04
N PRO A 559 37.57 -11.53 -8.89
CA PRO A 559 37.82 -10.28 -8.20
C PRO A 559 38.77 -9.39 -9.02
N ALA A 560 38.47 -8.08 -9.07
CA ALA A 560 39.34 -7.07 -9.65
C ALA A 560 40.43 -6.65 -8.66
N ARG A 561 41.37 -7.57 -8.38
CA ARG A 561 42.42 -7.37 -7.36
C ARG A 561 43.15 -6.02 -7.54
N PRO A 562 43.43 -5.28 -6.45
CA PRO A 562 43.28 -5.67 -5.04
C PRO A 562 41.85 -5.61 -4.49
N ASN A 563 40.88 -5.13 -5.27
CA ASN A 563 39.50 -4.93 -4.85
C ASN A 563 38.65 -6.21 -5.00
N ASN A 564 37.57 -6.30 -4.21
CA ASN A 564 36.53 -7.31 -4.36
C ASN A 564 35.42 -6.80 -5.32
N VAL A 565 34.69 -7.73 -5.94
CA VAL A 565 33.56 -7.41 -6.83
C VAL A 565 32.35 -8.23 -6.40
N LEU A 566 31.24 -7.56 -6.09
CA LEU A 566 29.94 -8.18 -5.87
C LEU A 566 29.13 -8.10 -7.17
N THR A 567 28.70 -9.24 -7.70
CA THR A 567 27.79 -9.31 -8.83
C THR A 567 26.51 -10.02 -8.42
N PHE A 568 25.37 -9.41 -8.75
CA PHE A 568 24.05 -10.00 -8.54
C PHE A 568 23.11 -9.65 -9.70
N THR A 569 22.06 -10.44 -9.88
CA THR A 569 21.00 -10.18 -10.85
C THR A 569 19.72 -9.76 -10.14
N ARG A 570 18.94 -8.89 -10.80
CA ARG A 570 17.59 -8.54 -10.38
C ARG A 570 16.62 -8.99 -11.45
N LYS A 571 15.51 -9.62 -11.03
CA LYS A 571 14.41 -9.96 -11.94
C LYS A 571 13.44 -8.79 -11.92
N GLU A 572 13.36 -8.08 -13.03
CA GLU A 572 12.50 -6.90 -13.19
C GLU A 572 11.40 -7.16 -14.21
N PRO A 573 10.22 -6.56 -14.06
CA PRO A 573 9.17 -6.63 -15.06
C PRO A 573 9.63 -6.04 -16.40
N ILE A 574 9.03 -6.49 -17.51
CA ILE A 574 9.36 -6.01 -18.86
C ILE A 574 8.62 -4.69 -19.19
N GLY A 575 7.50 -4.41 -18.52
CA GLY A 575 6.67 -3.22 -18.78
C GLY A 575 5.31 -3.57 -19.35
N VAL A 576 4.80 -2.75 -20.27
CA VAL A 576 3.49 -2.97 -20.89
C VAL A 576 3.52 -4.19 -21.82
N CYS A 577 2.62 -5.14 -21.57
CA CYS A 577 2.49 -6.37 -22.36
C CYS A 577 1.17 -6.39 -23.16
N GLY A 578 1.26 -6.75 -24.45
CA GLY A 578 0.11 -7.03 -25.30
C GLY A 578 -0.16 -8.54 -25.38
N LEU A 579 -1.36 -8.96 -24.98
CA LEU A 579 -1.75 -10.37 -24.99
C LEU A 579 -2.83 -10.60 -26.05
N VAL A 580 -2.65 -11.61 -26.89
CA VAL A 580 -3.62 -11.99 -27.92
C VAL A 580 -3.96 -13.46 -27.74
N THR A 581 -5.25 -13.74 -27.51
CA THR A 581 -5.74 -15.10 -27.20
C THR A 581 -6.62 -15.69 -28.31
N PRO A 582 -6.63 -17.03 -28.44
CA PRO A 582 -7.50 -17.74 -29.37
C PRO A 582 -8.91 -17.92 -28.77
N TRP A 583 -9.81 -18.49 -29.56
CA TRP A 583 -11.23 -18.66 -29.24
C TRP A 583 -11.60 -20.00 -28.57
N ASN A 584 -10.69 -20.97 -28.53
CA ASN A 584 -11.01 -22.35 -28.16
C ASN A 584 -11.17 -22.57 -26.64
N TYR A 585 -10.52 -21.74 -25.81
CA TYR A 585 -10.71 -21.70 -24.36
C TYR A 585 -10.55 -20.25 -23.87
N PRO A 586 -11.54 -19.36 -24.14
CA PRO A 586 -11.38 -17.92 -23.99
C PRO A 586 -10.83 -17.47 -22.63
N LEU A 587 -11.49 -17.85 -21.52
CA LEU A 587 -11.08 -17.44 -20.18
C LEU A 587 -9.78 -18.13 -19.73
N MET A 588 -9.59 -19.39 -20.11
CA MET A 588 -8.41 -20.18 -19.72
C MET A 588 -7.13 -19.65 -20.38
N MET A 589 -7.18 -19.34 -21.67
CA MET A 589 -6.04 -18.78 -22.40
C MET A 589 -5.72 -17.36 -21.93
N LEU A 590 -6.74 -16.57 -21.59
CA LEU A 590 -6.57 -15.29 -20.90
C LEU A 590 -5.81 -15.50 -19.60
N SER A 591 -6.29 -16.39 -18.74
CA SER A 591 -5.74 -16.60 -17.40
C SER A 591 -4.31 -17.13 -17.44
N TRP A 592 -4.00 -18.09 -18.31
CA TRP A 592 -2.63 -18.61 -18.46
C TRP A 592 -1.61 -17.54 -18.83
N LYS A 593 -1.96 -16.63 -19.76
CA LYS A 593 -1.07 -15.56 -20.19
C LYS A 593 -1.01 -14.42 -19.16
N MET A 594 -2.19 -13.99 -18.70
CA MET A 594 -2.32 -12.79 -17.89
C MET A 594 -1.86 -13.02 -16.45
N ALA A 595 -2.18 -14.14 -15.82
CA ALA A 595 -1.77 -14.40 -14.44
C ALA A 595 -0.24 -14.37 -14.29
N ALA A 596 0.50 -15.04 -15.19
CA ALA A 596 1.96 -15.00 -15.21
C ALA A 596 2.52 -13.58 -15.47
N CYS A 597 1.89 -12.85 -16.41
CA CYS A 597 2.26 -11.48 -16.76
C CYS A 597 2.13 -10.54 -15.56
N ILE A 598 0.99 -10.58 -14.89
CA ILE A 598 0.67 -9.77 -13.71
C ILE A 598 1.56 -10.18 -12.53
N ALA A 599 1.75 -11.47 -12.24
CA ALA A 599 2.61 -11.92 -11.14
C ALA A 599 4.05 -11.40 -11.25
N ALA A 600 4.58 -11.35 -12.47
CA ALA A 600 5.89 -10.79 -12.79
C ALA A 600 5.96 -9.26 -12.69
N GLY A 601 4.86 -8.58 -12.35
CA GLY A 601 4.80 -7.14 -12.10
C GLY A 601 4.56 -6.27 -13.34
N ASN A 602 4.15 -6.85 -14.46
CA ASN A 602 3.82 -6.11 -15.66
C ASN A 602 2.40 -5.53 -15.56
N THR A 603 2.10 -4.53 -16.39
CA THR A 603 0.73 -4.18 -16.78
C THR A 603 0.44 -4.74 -18.15
N CYS A 604 -0.83 -4.94 -18.49
CA CYS A 604 -1.17 -5.51 -19.77
C CYS A 604 -2.50 -5.04 -20.34
N LEU A 605 -2.60 -5.23 -21.65
CA LEU A 605 -3.84 -5.22 -22.39
C LEU A 605 -4.01 -6.59 -23.04
N ILE A 606 -5.25 -7.09 -23.05
CA ILE A 606 -5.59 -8.30 -23.75
C ILE A 606 -6.60 -8.01 -24.86
N LYS A 607 -6.33 -8.58 -26.02
CA LYS A 607 -7.25 -8.65 -27.14
C LYS A 607 -7.80 -10.08 -27.21
N PRO A 608 -9.01 -10.34 -26.68
CA PRO A 608 -9.65 -11.64 -26.85
C PRO A 608 -9.98 -11.90 -28.32
N ALA A 609 -10.22 -13.16 -28.67
CA ALA A 609 -10.72 -13.51 -29.99
C ALA A 609 -12.07 -12.82 -30.23
N GLN A 610 -12.26 -12.27 -31.44
CA GLN A 610 -13.43 -11.45 -31.78
C GLN A 610 -14.76 -12.20 -31.71
N THR A 611 -14.73 -13.53 -31.72
CA THR A 611 -15.91 -14.40 -31.73
C THR A 611 -16.45 -14.71 -30.34
N CYS A 612 -15.65 -14.54 -29.29
CA CYS A 612 -16.00 -14.95 -27.93
C CYS A 612 -15.31 -14.07 -26.85
N PRO A 613 -15.70 -12.78 -26.74
CA PRO A 613 -15.08 -11.84 -25.80
C PRO A 613 -15.76 -11.79 -24.42
N LEU A 614 -16.94 -12.42 -24.23
CA LEU A 614 -17.83 -12.10 -23.12
C LEU A 614 -17.26 -12.49 -21.75
N THR A 615 -16.57 -13.64 -21.64
CA THR A 615 -15.93 -14.01 -20.37
C THR A 615 -14.72 -13.14 -20.04
N ALA A 616 -14.02 -12.60 -21.04
CA ALA A 616 -12.93 -11.64 -20.81
C ALA A 616 -13.47 -10.31 -20.25
N LEU A 617 -14.64 -9.86 -20.73
CA LEU A 617 -15.31 -8.67 -20.22
C LEU A 617 -15.88 -8.89 -18.82
N LYS A 618 -16.50 -10.04 -18.55
CA LYS A 618 -16.95 -10.39 -17.19
C LYS A 618 -15.77 -10.51 -16.21
N PHE A 619 -14.66 -11.08 -16.66
CA PHE A 619 -13.42 -11.12 -15.89
C PHE A 619 -12.92 -9.72 -15.53
N ALA A 620 -12.98 -8.75 -16.46
CA ALA A 620 -12.57 -7.37 -16.20
C ALA A 620 -13.35 -6.74 -15.03
N GLU A 621 -14.66 -6.95 -14.95
CA GLU A 621 -15.48 -6.53 -13.81
C GLU A 621 -14.94 -7.08 -12.48
N LEU A 622 -14.56 -8.36 -12.45
CA LEU A 622 -14.00 -9.00 -11.26
C LEU A 622 -12.63 -8.43 -10.87
N THR A 623 -11.83 -7.95 -11.84
CA THR A 623 -10.55 -7.29 -11.52
C THR A 623 -10.73 -6.00 -10.74
N VAL A 624 -11.79 -5.23 -11.03
CA VAL A 624 -12.10 -4.02 -10.26
C VAL A 624 -12.57 -4.37 -8.85
N LYS A 625 -13.46 -5.37 -8.73
CA LYS A 625 -13.91 -5.90 -7.43
C LYS A 625 -12.75 -6.44 -6.59
N ALA A 626 -11.73 -7.00 -7.24
CA ALA A 626 -10.52 -7.47 -6.57
C ALA A 626 -9.64 -6.30 -6.05
N GLY A 627 -9.82 -5.08 -6.56
CA GLY A 627 -9.05 -3.90 -6.16
C GLY A 627 -7.76 -3.70 -6.95
N PHE A 628 -7.68 -4.22 -8.18
CA PHE A 628 -6.55 -3.91 -9.05
C PHE A 628 -6.53 -2.42 -9.37
N PRO A 629 -5.36 -1.74 -9.30
CA PRO A 629 -5.26 -0.35 -9.69
C PRO A 629 -5.71 -0.14 -11.15
N PRO A 630 -6.41 0.96 -11.45
CA PRO A 630 -6.77 1.36 -12.82
C PRO A 630 -5.57 1.27 -13.77
N GLY A 631 -5.81 0.68 -14.95
CA GLY A 631 -4.83 0.57 -16.04
C GLY A 631 -3.92 -0.66 -15.98
N VAL A 632 -3.87 -1.39 -14.86
CA VAL A 632 -3.04 -2.61 -14.75
C VAL A 632 -3.51 -3.71 -15.71
N ILE A 633 -4.83 -3.85 -15.84
CA ILE A 633 -5.49 -4.79 -16.74
C ILE A 633 -6.42 -3.98 -17.65
N ASN A 634 -6.37 -4.24 -18.95
CA ASN A 634 -7.25 -3.65 -19.96
C ASN A 634 -7.73 -4.76 -20.91
N VAL A 635 -9.00 -4.72 -21.33
CA VAL A 635 -9.62 -5.75 -22.20
C VAL A 635 -10.23 -5.08 -23.42
N LEU A 636 -9.75 -5.46 -24.60
CA LEU A 636 -10.08 -4.83 -25.88
C LEU A 636 -10.64 -5.84 -26.89
N PRO A 637 -11.94 -6.16 -26.85
CA PRO A 637 -12.60 -6.84 -27.96
C PRO A 637 -12.43 -6.04 -29.25
N GLY A 638 -12.19 -6.71 -30.37
CA GLY A 638 -11.96 -6.04 -31.66
C GLY A 638 -11.48 -6.99 -32.74
N LYS A 639 -11.29 -6.50 -33.97
CA LYS A 639 -10.81 -7.33 -35.09
C LYS A 639 -9.32 -7.63 -34.98
N GLY A 640 -8.90 -8.83 -35.39
CA GLY A 640 -7.48 -9.24 -35.37
C GLY A 640 -6.60 -8.31 -36.19
N SER A 641 -7.04 -7.98 -37.40
CA SER A 641 -6.34 -7.11 -38.35
C SER A 641 -6.30 -5.63 -37.97
N ASP A 642 -7.14 -5.20 -37.03
CA ASP A 642 -7.26 -3.79 -36.61
C ASP A 642 -6.62 -3.62 -35.22
N ALA A 643 -7.37 -3.93 -34.17
CA ALA A 643 -6.87 -3.87 -32.79
C ALA A 643 -5.65 -4.78 -32.55
N GLY A 644 -5.64 -6.00 -33.09
CA GLY A 644 -4.50 -6.91 -32.88
C GLY A 644 -3.22 -6.41 -33.55
N GLN A 645 -3.33 -5.80 -34.73
CA GLN A 645 -2.22 -5.17 -35.43
C GLN A 645 -1.72 -3.94 -34.69
N ALA A 646 -2.62 -3.06 -34.24
CA ALA A 646 -2.28 -1.87 -33.46
C ALA A 646 -1.50 -2.24 -32.19
N VAL A 647 -1.90 -3.30 -31.48
CA VAL A 647 -1.16 -3.81 -30.31
C VAL A 647 0.26 -4.28 -30.69
N ALA A 648 0.40 -4.93 -31.83
CA ALA A 648 1.68 -5.45 -32.29
C ALA A 648 2.66 -4.35 -32.71
N ASP A 649 2.16 -3.28 -33.32
CA ASP A 649 2.98 -2.18 -33.82
C ASP A 649 3.27 -1.11 -32.75
N HIS A 650 2.51 -1.09 -31.65
CA HIS A 650 2.62 -0.04 -30.63
C HIS A 650 4.02 0.06 -30.00
N GLN A 651 4.55 1.28 -29.90
CA GLN A 651 5.92 1.55 -29.46
C GLN A 651 6.14 1.39 -27.95
N LEU A 652 5.11 1.61 -27.14
CA LEU A 652 5.17 1.41 -25.69
C LEU A 652 4.96 -0.04 -25.24
N VAL A 653 4.46 -0.92 -26.11
CA VAL A 653 4.35 -2.35 -25.80
C VAL A 653 5.75 -2.96 -25.87
N ARG A 654 6.19 -3.62 -24.80
CA ARG A 654 7.55 -4.20 -24.67
C ARG A 654 7.58 -5.71 -24.82
N LYS A 655 6.41 -6.36 -24.71
CA LYS A 655 6.26 -7.79 -24.97
C LYS A 655 4.92 -8.12 -25.61
N LEU A 656 4.91 -9.00 -26.61
CA LEU A 656 3.73 -9.70 -27.07
C LEU A 656 3.67 -11.15 -26.60
N GLY A 657 2.47 -11.60 -26.24
CA GLY A 657 2.13 -13.00 -26.06
C GLY A 657 1.00 -13.41 -26.99
N PHE A 658 1.30 -14.17 -28.03
CA PHE A 658 0.33 -14.58 -29.05
C PHE A 658 0.12 -16.10 -29.02
N THR A 659 -1.15 -16.52 -29.09
CA THR A 659 -1.52 -17.90 -29.39
C THR A 659 -2.58 -17.88 -30.50
N GLY A 660 -2.33 -18.63 -31.57
CA GLY A 660 -3.21 -18.66 -32.73
C GLY A 660 -2.61 -19.46 -33.88
N SER A 661 -2.96 -19.13 -35.12
CA SER A 661 -2.47 -19.85 -36.28
C SER A 661 -1.04 -19.43 -36.66
N THR A 662 -0.30 -20.36 -37.29
CA THR A 662 1.07 -20.10 -37.76
C THR A 662 1.19 -18.87 -38.68
N PRO A 663 0.33 -18.65 -39.69
CA PRO A 663 0.46 -17.48 -40.58
C PRO A 663 0.36 -16.15 -39.83
N ILE A 664 -0.60 -16.04 -38.89
CA ILE A 664 -0.77 -14.83 -38.07
C ILE A 664 0.39 -14.69 -37.07
N GLY A 665 0.89 -15.79 -36.51
CA GLY A 665 2.07 -15.78 -35.66
C GLY A 665 3.31 -15.21 -36.33
N LYS A 666 3.57 -15.61 -37.58
CA LYS A 666 4.66 -15.05 -38.40
C LYS A 666 4.49 -13.55 -38.61
N HIS A 667 3.27 -13.11 -38.92
CA HIS A 667 2.94 -11.69 -39.10
C HIS A 667 3.17 -10.89 -37.82
N ILE A 668 2.70 -11.38 -36.67
CA ILE A 668 2.92 -10.75 -35.37
C ILE A 668 4.42 -10.67 -35.03
N MET A 669 5.19 -11.72 -35.30
CA MET A 669 6.65 -11.71 -35.08
C MET A 669 7.35 -10.67 -35.96
N LYS A 670 6.94 -10.56 -37.23
CA LYS A 670 7.43 -9.53 -38.15
C LYS A 670 7.15 -8.13 -37.61
N SER A 671 5.91 -7.85 -37.19
CA SER A 671 5.55 -6.57 -36.55
C SER A 671 6.38 -6.26 -35.31
N CYS A 672 6.65 -7.26 -34.45
CA CYS A 672 7.52 -7.06 -33.30
C CYS A 672 8.93 -6.62 -33.71
N ALA A 673 9.47 -7.24 -34.75
CA ALA A 673 10.80 -6.94 -35.27
C ALA A 673 10.86 -5.54 -35.90
N ASP A 674 9.89 -5.22 -36.78
CA ASP A 674 9.87 -3.98 -37.57
C ASP A 674 9.57 -2.73 -36.72
N SER A 675 8.91 -2.89 -35.56
CA SER A 675 8.46 -1.76 -34.73
C SER A 675 9.50 -1.28 -33.72
N ASN A 676 9.81 -2.07 -32.69
CA ASN A 676 10.66 -1.66 -31.57
C ASN A 676 11.44 -2.82 -30.93
N LEU A 677 11.60 -3.93 -31.66
CA LEU A 677 12.25 -5.16 -31.19
C LEU A 677 11.67 -5.69 -29.87
N LYS A 678 10.37 -5.49 -29.64
CA LYS A 678 9.66 -6.04 -28.48
C LYS A 678 9.76 -7.56 -28.43
N LYS A 679 9.87 -8.12 -27.22
CA LYS A 679 9.92 -9.58 -27.02
C LYS A 679 8.62 -10.22 -27.50
N CYS A 680 8.68 -11.39 -28.13
CA CYS A 680 7.47 -12.14 -28.50
C CYS A 680 7.56 -13.59 -28.02
N SER A 681 6.39 -14.16 -27.70
CA SER A 681 6.22 -15.60 -27.43
C SER A 681 5.03 -16.10 -28.24
N LEU A 682 5.20 -17.19 -28.98
CA LEU A 682 4.28 -17.66 -30.00
C LEU A 682 3.92 -19.13 -29.78
N GLU A 683 2.62 -19.43 -29.69
CA GLU A 683 2.07 -20.79 -29.70
C GLU A 683 1.17 -20.95 -30.94
N LEU A 684 1.60 -21.76 -31.91
CA LEU A 684 1.20 -21.62 -33.33
C LEU A 684 0.44 -22.82 -33.92
N GLY A 685 -0.29 -23.54 -33.09
CA GLY A 685 -0.98 -24.78 -33.47
C GLY A 685 -0.08 -26.01 -33.38
N GLY A 686 -0.59 -27.17 -33.76
CA GLY A 686 0.19 -28.41 -33.71
C GLY A 686 -0.49 -29.57 -34.41
N LYS A 687 0.33 -30.48 -34.94
CA LYS A 687 -0.10 -31.81 -35.43
C LYS A 687 0.50 -32.87 -34.51
N SER A 688 0.04 -32.89 -33.26
CA SER A 688 0.63 -33.70 -32.19
C SER A 688 0.35 -35.19 -32.39
N PRO A 689 1.36 -36.04 -32.65
CA PRO A 689 1.15 -37.47 -32.84
C PRO A 689 0.85 -38.17 -31.52
N LEU A 690 -0.07 -39.14 -31.55
CA LEU A 690 -0.23 -40.17 -30.53
C LEU A 690 0.08 -41.52 -31.19
N ILE A 691 1.14 -42.20 -30.76
CA ILE A 691 1.56 -43.49 -31.30
C ILE A 691 1.06 -44.59 -30.35
N ILE A 692 0.27 -45.52 -30.89
CA ILE A 692 -0.31 -46.63 -30.12
C ILE A 692 0.37 -47.91 -30.59
N PHE A 693 1.17 -48.51 -29.71
CA PHE A 693 1.84 -49.77 -29.97
C PHE A 693 0.90 -50.95 -29.72
N ALA A 694 1.20 -52.08 -30.37
CA ALA A 694 0.40 -53.30 -30.27
C ALA A 694 0.36 -53.91 -28.86
N ASP A 695 1.32 -53.55 -27.99
CA ASP A 695 1.46 -54.03 -26.62
C ASP A 695 0.80 -53.12 -25.56
N CYS A 696 0.06 -52.09 -26.00
CA CYS A 696 -0.62 -51.19 -25.07
C CYS A 696 -1.86 -51.84 -24.42
N ASP A 697 -2.27 -51.29 -23.27
CA ASP A 697 -3.59 -51.55 -22.71
C ASP A 697 -4.64 -50.93 -23.64
N LEU A 698 -5.25 -51.77 -24.49
CA LEU A 698 -6.14 -51.31 -25.56
C LEU A 698 -7.36 -50.55 -25.03
N ASP A 699 -7.96 -51.00 -23.94
CA ASP A 699 -9.14 -50.35 -23.36
C ASP A 699 -8.81 -48.95 -22.83
N LYS A 700 -7.67 -48.82 -22.12
CA LYS A 700 -7.18 -47.51 -21.72
C LYS A 700 -6.81 -46.67 -22.94
N ALA A 701 -6.12 -47.24 -23.94
CA ALA A 701 -5.72 -46.52 -25.14
C ALA A 701 -6.93 -45.95 -25.87
N VAL A 702 -7.98 -46.74 -26.13
CA VAL A 702 -9.23 -46.30 -26.75
C VAL A 702 -9.89 -45.18 -25.94
N LYS A 703 -9.96 -45.31 -24.60
CA LYS A 703 -10.51 -44.27 -23.72
C LYS A 703 -9.72 -42.96 -23.79
N HIS A 704 -8.40 -43.02 -23.92
CA HIS A 704 -7.54 -41.84 -24.05
C HIS A 704 -7.64 -41.22 -25.46
N VAL A 705 -7.65 -42.04 -26.52
CA VAL A 705 -7.83 -41.59 -27.91
C VAL A 705 -9.15 -40.85 -28.08
N ARG A 706 -10.26 -41.41 -27.57
CA ARG A 706 -11.58 -40.74 -27.64
C ARG A 706 -11.61 -39.39 -26.92
N LYS A 707 -10.83 -39.22 -25.85
CA LYS A 707 -10.65 -37.92 -25.19
C LYS A 707 -9.81 -36.95 -26.03
N GLN A 708 -8.86 -37.44 -26.83
CA GLN A 708 -7.98 -36.64 -27.67
C GLN A 708 -8.61 -36.25 -29.02
N GLN A 709 -9.40 -37.13 -29.66
CA GLN A 709 -9.92 -36.95 -31.03
C GLN A 709 -11.24 -36.16 -31.15
N LYS A 710 -12.01 -35.93 -30.07
CA LYS A 710 -13.20 -35.04 -30.11
C LYS A 710 -12.90 -33.57 -30.50
N LYS A 711 -11.65 -33.25 -30.85
CA LYS A 711 -11.15 -31.93 -31.32
C LYS A 711 -10.80 -31.88 -32.82
N SER A 712 -10.96 -32.95 -33.59
CA SER A 712 -10.62 -32.97 -35.02
C SER A 712 -11.76 -33.55 -35.86
N THR A 713 -12.20 -32.79 -36.87
CA THR A 713 -13.09 -33.24 -37.94
C THR A 713 -12.54 -34.53 -38.55
N ILE A 714 -13.37 -35.58 -38.58
CA ILE A 714 -13.08 -36.83 -39.28
C ILE A 714 -13.55 -36.60 -40.72
N GLU A 715 -12.63 -36.39 -41.65
CA GLU A 715 -12.92 -36.72 -43.05
C GLU A 715 -12.86 -38.25 -43.18
N PRO A 716 -13.88 -38.88 -43.78
CA PRO A 716 -13.84 -40.31 -44.04
C PRO A 716 -12.72 -40.62 -45.04
N PRO A 717 -11.98 -41.73 -44.87
CA PRO A 717 -11.00 -42.16 -45.86
C PRO A 717 -11.69 -42.46 -47.19
N THR A 718 -11.06 -42.03 -48.28
CA THR A 718 -11.42 -42.37 -49.66
C THR A 718 -11.05 -43.81 -49.99
#